data_AF-A0AAN4PJ24-F1
#
_entry.id   AF-A0AAN4PJ24-F1
#
_cell.length_a   1.000
_cell.length_b   1.000
_cell.length_c   1.000
_cell.angle_alpha   90.00
_cell.angle_beta   90.00
_cell.angle_gamma   90.00
#
_symmetry.space_group_name_H-M   'P 1'
#
loop_
_entity.id
_entity.type
_entity.pdbx_description
1 polymer ?
#
loop_
_entity_poly.entity_id
_entity_poly.type
_entity_poly.pdbx_seq_one_letter_code
_entity_poly.pdbx_strand_id
1 'polypeptide(L)'
;MASNIMSDTTRDDTKTSTANESIHENSDNLKNYGSAPGVVEDVVRVVDHKAERALCRRFDLRLLPVLAVMYLFNALDKGNLGNAETDGMSKDLNFKSNEYNLLLSIFFIPYVIFAPPGAMLGKRYSPARVLPILMFCFGSFTLLSASTKNFGGIFALRWFLGMCEAPFFSLVIYYLTTFYRRGELARRLAIFYAASNIANAFSGLIAFGVFQIEGSSIPNWRYLFIIEGGATVLFSIFAFWYLPRSVAEAKFLSEDEKALAFHRIQVDSSAVVNDKFRFRDALVIFKHPTTYAFLCIEICLGVPIQGVALFLPQIVQRLGYSTVKTNLYTVAPNVTGAVMLLLLAFSSDAARLRSPFIVLGFLLTFTGFIIYASIDDVQAQIRLAYFATFMMTWGTSAPSVLLSTWYNNNVADEGRRVLLTSIGVPLANLMGLVSSNVFRARDKPKYMPALVTVAAFGATGACLAALLGCYMWFDNKRRDRRDGFFSFLRQLTQALSVLPNYQPWPKIDARDNERQKDPLGEKLLRAHSLAGRIIRKVKCGEERPNCIRCSSTGRKCEYNSPAPSRHASTSGASMVPGPNRPLSLVPSSVWWERRAFAHYFQHAASFIAGGLDIDFWGGVVTQACRREPAVWDAVNAISALFENSEPCFDPVWLRRNDNYGQTLRPNHRDALRWYSRSLATMRRQIDQGSVDINIALISCVLFICIETLQGRVEEALRLYQQGVSLIFELRAGGARLGSRPDSALFEDTIFPIFLRLGTIALSISGVPVSGLLEEMRGLIGNTFPSLRSARLAMVALAAEGMIFQRTVEGYLASNGHGGPIPPAFKNKQEDIQNRLAEWHRAYTNLVDSSDPSQLPSSVTSLLLSFHAAASIVTAVCTEQLETAYDAYMPQFRLIVEQSAVHLEASAGSDGRQPPFTFEMGAGLSLFLTAIKCRDPWLRRRALELLRKAPPVQALWKCPPGAILAEAFMKLEESGYESTMYDDLTRPRTDPEGQNAGSEKSTLPTALIPEESRIHGYCVFRPRDDPGPLGDLDISKWNRSPDQIYLKFSRNRVDEKTRTWQMVHDIVPIDY
;
A
#
# COMPACT_ATOMS: atom_id res chain seq x y z
N MET A 1 35.38 -52.44 9.28
CA MET A 1 35.93 -52.03 7.96
C MET A 1 35.84 -50.50 7.94
N ALA A 2 36.95 -49.77 8.12
CA ALA A 2 38.12 -49.64 7.24
C ALA A 2 37.84 -48.66 6.07
N SER A 3 38.67 -47.65 5.79
CA SER A 3 39.96 -47.28 6.42
C SER A 3 40.37 -45.81 6.19
N ASN A 4 41.14 -45.28 7.17
CA ASN A 4 42.39 -44.47 7.12
C ASN A 4 42.88 -43.95 5.74
N ILE A 5 43.59 -42.82 5.62
CA ILE A 5 45.00 -42.53 6.05
C ILE A 5 45.17 -40.98 6.03
N MET A 6 45.68 -40.30 7.08
CA MET A 6 47.09 -39.85 7.33
C MET A 6 47.65 -38.87 6.25
N SER A 7 48.49 -37.84 6.53
CA SER A 7 49.24 -37.42 7.74
C SER A 7 49.83 -35.98 7.62
N ASP A 8 50.03 -35.27 8.74
CA ASP A 8 51.17 -34.36 9.09
C ASP A 8 51.57 -33.14 8.20
N THR A 9 52.25 -32.05 8.63
CA THR A 9 52.85 -31.53 9.91
C THR A 9 53.10 -29.99 9.75
N THR A 10 53.45 -29.10 10.71
CA THR A 10 53.15 -28.84 12.14
C THR A 10 53.68 -27.42 12.52
N ARG A 11 52.87 -26.57 13.17
CA ARG A 11 53.22 -25.41 14.04
C ARG A 11 51.90 -24.80 14.56
N ASP A 12 51.58 -24.77 15.86
CA ASP A 12 52.17 -23.99 16.98
C ASP A 12 52.02 -22.46 16.80
N ASP A 13 51.54 -21.68 17.78
CA ASP A 13 51.60 -21.91 19.23
C ASP A 13 50.32 -21.55 20.05
N THR A 14 50.26 -22.20 21.21
CA THR A 14 49.26 -22.44 22.27
C THR A 14 48.46 -21.31 22.95
N LYS A 15 47.24 -21.66 23.44
CA LYS A 15 46.82 -21.78 24.89
C LYS A 15 45.29 -21.96 25.04
N THR A 16 44.76 -23.12 25.49
CA THR A 16 44.44 -23.56 26.89
C THR A 16 43.45 -22.65 27.65
N SER A 17 42.46 -23.14 28.43
CA SER A 17 42.30 -24.45 29.07
C SER A 17 40.83 -24.92 29.21
N THR A 18 40.64 -26.22 29.40
CA THR A 18 39.43 -26.90 29.90
C THR A 18 39.08 -26.57 31.36
N ALA A 19 37.80 -26.67 31.74
CA ALA A 19 37.32 -27.51 32.86
C ALA A 19 35.78 -27.59 32.90
N ASN A 20 35.23 -28.68 33.45
CA ASN A 20 33.81 -28.90 33.75
C ASN A 20 33.71 -29.33 35.22
N GLU A 21 32.98 -28.58 36.06
CA GLU A 21 32.48 -28.94 37.41
C GLU A 21 31.74 -27.70 37.97
N SER A 22 30.74 -27.76 38.85
CA SER A 22 29.96 -28.88 39.42
C SER A 22 28.53 -28.38 39.77
N ILE A 23 27.63 -29.24 40.26
CA ILE A 23 26.22 -28.90 40.51
C ILE A 23 25.96 -28.78 42.04
N HIS A 24 25.48 -27.63 42.53
CA HIS A 24 24.25 -27.48 43.35
C HIS A 24 24.13 -26.10 44.04
N GLU A 25 22.89 -25.79 44.47
CA GLU A 25 22.48 -24.81 45.50
C GLU A 25 22.91 -23.33 45.39
N ASN A 26 21.99 -22.51 44.85
CA ASN A 26 21.41 -21.42 45.64
C ASN A 26 20.07 -20.93 45.03
N SER A 27 18.95 -21.45 45.52
CA SER A 27 17.61 -21.22 44.96
C SER A 27 16.84 -20.06 45.62
N ASP A 28 17.47 -18.89 45.81
CA ASP A 28 16.84 -17.80 46.58
C ASP A 28 17.02 -16.36 46.04
N ASN A 29 17.46 -16.18 44.79
CA ASN A 29 17.61 -14.85 44.16
C ASN A 29 16.56 -14.53 43.06
N LEU A 30 15.49 -15.32 42.92
CA LEU A 30 14.48 -15.14 41.87
C LEU A 30 13.43 -14.03 42.19
N LYS A 31 13.85 -12.92 42.80
CA LYS A 31 13.00 -11.79 43.22
C LYS A 31 13.60 -10.39 42.97
N ASN A 32 14.37 -10.19 41.90
CA ASN A 32 14.72 -8.83 41.45
C ASN A 32 15.05 -8.75 39.94
N TYR A 33 14.01 -8.74 39.09
CA TYR A 33 14.11 -8.21 37.71
C TYR A 33 12.83 -7.44 37.34
N GLY A 34 12.65 -6.30 38.01
CA GLY A 34 11.70 -5.27 37.61
C GLY A 34 12.42 -4.09 36.95
N SER A 35 11.91 -3.66 35.79
CA SER A 35 12.11 -2.31 35.25
C SER A 35 13.54 -1.89 34.82
N ALA A 36 13.99 -2.36 33.67
CA ALA A 36 14.93 -1.62 32.82
C ALA A 36 14.54 -1.79 31.33
N PRO A 37 14.17 -0.71 30.59
CA PRO A 37 13.83 -0.81 29.17
C PRO A 37 15.10 -0.83 28.32
N GLY A 38 15.73 -2.01 28.24
CA GLY A 38 16.84 -2.25 27.32
C GLY A 38 16.38 -2.11 25.86
N VAL A 39 17.15 -1.38 25.05
CA VAL A 39 16.89 -1.23 23.62
C VAL A 39 17.02 -2.59 22.93
N VAL A 40 15.92 -3.09 22.38
CA VAL A 40 15.97 -4.15 21.37
C VAL A 40 16.52 -3.53 20.10
N GLU A 41 17.66 -4.00 19.60
CA GLU A 41 18.08 -3.64 18.24
C GLU A 41 17.06 -4.21 17.26
N ASP A 42 16.26 -3.33 16.63
CA ASP A 42 15.35 -3.66 15.53
C ASP A 42 16.16 -4.04 14.28
N VAL A 43 16.79 -5.21 14.33
CA VAL A 43 17.38 -5.88 13.18
C VAL A 43 16.22 -6.21 12.23
N VAL A 44 16.02 -5.36 11.23
CA VAL A 44 15.04 -5.54 10.15
C VAL A 44 15.45 -6.76 9.31
N ARG A 45 15.21 -7.97 9.85
CA ARG A 45 15.37 -9.24 9.15
C ARG A 45 14.54 -9.16 7.88
N VAL A 46 15.19 -9.24 6.72
CA VAL A 46 14.51 -9.24 5.42
C VAL A 46 13.45 -10.33 5.45
N VAL A 47 12.20 -9.95 5.23
CA VAL A 47 11.06 -10.85 5.37
C VAL A 47 11.10 -11.89 4.25
N ASP A 48 11.73 -13.03 4.51
CA ASP A 48 11.73 -14.14 3.57
C ASP A 48 10.33 -14.72 3.45
N HIS A 49 9.66 -14.41 2.35
CA HIS A 49 8.33 -14.94 2.04
C HIS A 49 8.32 -16.47 1.89
N LYS A 50 9.45 -17.17 1.73
CA LYS A 50 9.50 -18.64 1.82
C LYS A 50 9.37 -19.08 3.29
N ALA A 51 10.18 -18.54 4.20
CA ALA A 51 10.07 -18.75 5.64
C ALA A 51 8.69 -18.36 6.19
N GLU A 52 8.11 -17.22 5.79
CA GLU A 52 6.74 -16.84 6.18
C GLU A 52 5.71 -17.91 5.78
N ARG A 53 5.76 -18.37 4.52
CA ARG A 53 4.83 -19.40 4.01
C ARG A 53 5.04 -20.75 4.70
N ALA A 54 6.28 -21.13 5.03
CA ALA A 54 6.60 -22.34 5.77
C ALA A 54 6.07 -22.29 7.21
N LEU A 55 6.27 -21.16 7.89
CA LEU A 55 5.74 -20.88 9.23
C LEU A 55 4.20 -20.92 9.26
N CYS A 56 3.53 -20.25 8.31
CA CYS A 56 2.08 -20.35 8.15
C CYS A 56 1.64 -21.81 7.98
N ARG A 57 2.26 -22.57 7.08
CA ARG A 57 1.95 -24.00 6.87
C ARG A 57 2.14 -24.84 8.14
N ARG A 58 3.11 -24.54 9.00
CA ARG A 58 3.30 -25.22 10.29
C ARG A 58 2.15 -24.92 11.27
N PHE A 59 1.65 -23.68 11.32
CA PHE A 59 0.43 -23.36 12.07
C PHE A 59 -0.81 -24.02 11.45
N ASP A 60 -0.94 -23.99 10.12
CA ASP A 60 -2.07 -24.52 9.37
C ASP A 60 -2.24 -26.04 9.58
N LEU A 61 -1.13 -26.78 9.63
CA LEU A 61 -1.12 -28.23 9.81
C LEU A 61 -1.18 -28.68 11.28
N ARG A 62 -0.91 -27.80 12.26
CA ARG A 62 -0.88 -28.18 13.68
C ARG A 62 -2.03 -27.61 14.51
N LEU A 63 -2.44 -26.37 14.25
CA LEU A 63 -3.48 -25.68 15.05
C LEU A 63 -4.87 -25.87 14.45
N LEU A 64 -5.03 -25.68 13.14
CA LEU A 64 -6.35 -25.74 12.49
C LEU A 64 -7.03 -27.12 12.60
N PRO A 65 -6.35 -28.27 12.43
CA PRO A 65 -7.01 -29.58 12.50
C PRO A 65 -7.53 -29.88 13.91
N VAL A 66 -6.76 -29.54 14.95
CA VAL A 66 -7.17 -29.73 16.35
C VAL A 66 -8.39 -28.86 16.66
N LEU A 67 -8.34 -27.56 16.33
CA LEU A 67 -9.47 -26.65 16.54
C LEU A 67 -10.70 -27.08 15.74
N ALA A 68 -10.53 -27.51 14.48
CA ALA A 68 -11.59 -28.04 13.64
C ALA A 68 -12.25 -29.30 14.25
N VAL A 69 -11.47 -30.23 14.81
CA VAL A 69 -12.02 -31.41 15.50
C VAL A 69 -12.75 -31.02 16.79
N MET A 70 -12.23 -30.08 17.58
CA MET A 70 -12.95 -29.57 18.77
C MET A 70 -14.28 -28.91 18.38
N TYR A 71 -14.32 -28.18 17.25
CA TYR A 71 -15.55 -27.57 16.74
C TYR A 71 -16.49 -28.57 16.04
N LEU A 72 -15.96 -29.68 15.51
CA LEU A 72 -16.75 -30.80 15.03
C LEU A 72 -17.56 -31.41 16.19
N PHE A 73 -16.92 -31.72 17.32
CA PHE A 73 -17.62 -32.18 18.53
C PHE A 73 -18.64 -31.16 19.05
N ASN A 74 -18.29 -29.86 19.03
CA ASN A 74 -19.22 -28.78 19.39
C ASN A 74 -20.47 -28.72 18.47
N ALA A 75 -20.37 -29.15 17.21
CA ALA A 75 -21.49 -29.16 16.27
C ALA A 75 -22.30 -30.47 16.33
N LEU A 76 -21.64 -31.61 16.55
CA LEU A 76 -22.26 -32.91 16.83
C LEU A 76 -23.33 -32.81 17.94
N ASP A 77 -22.99 -32.18 19.07
CA ASP A 77 -23.88 -31.97 20.24
C ASP A 77 -25.15 -31.13 19.96
N LYS A 78 -25.24 -30.50 18.79
CA LYS A 78 -26.47 -29.83 18.30
C LYS A 78 -27.32 -30.77 17.46
N GLY A 79 -26.72 -31.52 16.55
CA GLY A 79 -27.42 -32.49 15.68
C GLY A 79 -28.04 -33.66 16.44
N ASN A 80 -27.38 -34.14 17.49
CA ASN A 80 -27.78 -35.34 18.24
C ASN A 80 -29.22 -35.33 18.75
N LEU A 81 -29.77 -34.18 19.15
CA LEU A 81 -31.14 -34.11 19.64
C LEU A 81 -32.18 -34.32 18.50
N GLY A 82 -31.86 -33.86 17.27
CA GLY A 82 -32.67 -34.09 16.09
C GLY A 82 -32.62 -35.55 15.61
N ASN A 83 -31.45 -36.18 15.68
CA ASN A 83 -31.29 -37.61 15.34
C ASN A 83 -32.00 -38.51 16.35
N ALA A 84 -31.80 -38.27 17.66
CA ALA A 84 -32.45 -39.00 18.75
C ALA A 84 -33.98 -38.92 18.70
N GLU A 85 -34.54 -37.81 18.25
CA GLU A 85 -35.99 -37.68 18.05
C GLU A 85 -36.51 -38.52 16.86
N THR A 86 -35.69 -38.83 15.84
CA THR A 86 -36.09 -39.78 14.79
C THR A 86 -36.20 -41.22 15.30
N ASP A 87 -35.40 -41.58 16.33
CA ASP A 87 -35.43 -42.87 17.06
C ASP A 87 -36.49 -42.90 18.18
N GLY A 88 -37.22 -41.79 18.38
CA GLY A 88 -38.37 -41.75 19.28
C GLY A 88 -38.06 -41.35 20.73
N MET A 89 -36.94 -40.69 21.01
CA MET A 89 -36.56 -40.17 22.33
C MET A 89 -37.71 -39.47 23.11
N SER A 90 -38.57 -38.68 22.44
CA SER A 90 -39.74 -38.06 23.09
C SER A 90 -40.76 -39.06 23.67
N LYS A 91 -40.83 -40.29 23.14
CA LYS A 91 -41.68 -41.38 23.69
C LYS A 91 -41.05 -41.95 24.95
N ASP A 92 -39.78 -42.34 24.89
CA ASP A 92 -39.02 -42.93 26.00
C ASP A 92 -39.01 -42.03 27.25
N LEU A 93 -38.83 -40.73 27.05
CA LEU A 93 -38.80 -39.72 28.11
C LEU A 93 -40.19 -39.13 28.43
N ASN A 94 -41.25 -39.63 27.80
CA ASN A 94 -42.65 -39.25 28.01
C ASN A 94 -42.91 -37.74 27.88
N PHE A 95 -42.39 -37.11 26.83
CA PHE A 95 -42.59 -35.68 26.56
C PHE A 95 -44.04 -35.37 26.19
N LYS A 96 -44.57 -34.27 26.75
CA LYS A 96 -45.87 -33.71 26.36
C LYS A 96 -45.78 -32.91 25.06
N SER A 97 -46.93 -32.58 24.49
CA SER A 97 -47.01 -31.69 23.33
C SER A 97 -46.25 -30.38 23.58
N ASN A 98 -45.38 -30.01 22.64
CA ASN A 98 -44.46 -28.85 22.69
C ASN A 98 -43.30 -28.90 23.69
N GLU A 99 -43.13 -29.94 24.53
CA GLU A 99 -41.97 -30.05 25.44
C GLU A 99 -40.64 -30.22 24.66
N TYR A 100 -40.62 -30.96 23.54
CA TYR A 100 -39.44 -31.06 22.65
C TYR A 100 -38.96 -29.68 22.13
N ASN A 101 -39.88 -28.82 21.73
CA ASN A 101 -39.57 -27.46 21.26
C ASN A 101 -39.02 -26.57 22.38
N LEU A 102 -39.49 -26.78 23.63
CA LEU A 102 -38.95 -26.12 24.81
C LEU A 102 -37.52 -26.61 25.15
N LEU A 103 -37.24 -27.91 24.96
CA LEU A 103 -35.91 -28.51 25.13
C LEU A 103 -34.89 -28.03 24.08
N LEU A 104 -35.33 -27.80 22.84
CA LEU A 104 -34.51 -27.12 21.84
C LEU A 104 -34.26 -25.65 22.22
N SER A 105 -35.29 -24.95 22.70
CA SER A 105 -35.23 -23.53 23.03
C SER A 105 -34.34 -23.20 24.23
N ILE A 106 -34.36 -24.02 25.29
CA ILE A 106 -33.66 -23.73 26.55
C ILE A 106 -32.13 -23.67 26.40
N PHE A 107 -31.57 -24.34 25.39
CA PHE A 107 -30.14 -24.29 25.07
C PHE A 107 -29.66 -22.85 24.74
N PHE A 108 -30.45 -22.09 23.98
CA PHE A 108 -30.02 -20.80 23.43
C PHE A 108 -30.02 -19.66 24.47
N ILE A 109 -30.80 -19.77 25.54
CA ILE A 109 -30.90 -18.75 26.59
C ILE A 109 -29.57 -18.57 27.35
N PRO A 110 -28.98 -19.61 27.99
CA PRO A 110 -27.66 -19.49 28.62
C PRO A 110 -26.56 -19.27 27.58
N TYR A 111 -26.68 -19.80 26.36
CA TYR A 111 -25.70 -19.58 25.29
C TYR A 111 -25.48 -18.08 25.02
N VAL A 112 -26.54 -17.27 24.97
CA VAL A 112 -26.40 -15.82 24.76
C VAL A 112 -25.93 -15.09 26.01
N ILE A 113 -26.41 -15.47 27.20
CA ILE A 113 -26.05 -14.82 28.47
C ILE A 113 -24.57 -15.02 28.82
N PHE A 114 -24.04 -16.23 28.62
CA PHE A 114 -22.70 -16.60 29.06
C PHE A 114 -21.61 -16.46 27.98
N ALA A 115 -21.97 -16.24 26.71
CA ALA A 115 -20.98 -16.09 25.63
C ALA A 115 -20.02 -14.89 25.84
N PRO A 116 -20.49 -13.64 26.10
CA PRO A 116 -19.58 -12.53 26.35
C PRO A 116 -18.76 -12.67 27.65
N PRO A 117 -19.36 -13.01 28.82
CA PRO A 117 -18.59 -13.23 30.06
C PRO A 117 -17.54 -14.35 29.93
N GLY A 118 -17.91 -15.48 29.32
CA GLY A 118 -16.99 -16.61 29.13
C GLY A 118 -15.85 -16.30 28.16
N ALA A 119 -16.11 -15.53 27.09
CA ALA A 119 -15.06 -15.08 26.18
C ALA A 119 -14.07 -14.10 26.87
N MET A 120 -14.57 -13.20 27.72
CA MET A 120 -13.72 -12.33 28.54
C MET A 120 -12.90 -13.15 29.56
N LEU A 121 -13.49 -14.18 30.15
CA LEU A 121 -12.82 -15.09 31.09
C LEU A 121 -11.69 -15.88 30.40
N GLY A 122 -11.94 -16.43 29.21
CA GLY A 122 -10.93 -17.14 28.42
C GLY A 122 -9.80 -16.26 27.91
N LYS A 123 -10.05 -14.98 27.60
CA LYS A 123 -8.98 -13.99 27.33
C LYS A 123 -8.10 -13.76 28.57
N ARG A 124 -8.65 -13.78 29.79
CA ARG A 124 -7.89 -13.60 31.04
C ARG A 124 -7.03 -14.82 31.41
N TYR A 125 -7.50 -16.04 31.16
CA TYR A 125 -6.84 -17.28 31.63
C TYR A 125 -6.13 -18.10 30.53
N SER A 126 -5.86 -17.47 29.38
CA SER A 126 -5.35 -18.06 28.13
C SER A 126 -6.33 -19.03 27.44
N PRO A 127 -6.75 -18.75 26.18
CA PRO A 127 -7.69 -19.61 25.46
C PRO A 127 -7.21 -21.06 25.30
N ALA A 128 -5.90 -21.29 25.21
CA ALA A 128 -5.32 -22.64 25.04
C ALA A 128 -5.66 -23.60 26.18
N ARG A 129 -5.88 -23.10 27.41
CA ARG A 129 -6.37 -23.90 28.54
C ARG A 129 -7.89 -23.91 28.63
N VAL A 130 -8.53 -22.77 28.39
CA VAL A 130 -9.97 -22.61 28.59
C VAL A 130 -10.79 -23.32 27.52
N LEU A 131 -10.36 -23.35 26.25
CA LEU A 131 -11.04 -24.09 25.18
C LEU A 131 -11.17 -25.60 25.49
N PRO A 132 -10.09 -26.32 25.88
CA PRO A 132 -10.19 -27.70 26.36
C PRO A 132 -11.05 -27.88 27.62
N ILE A 133 -11.00 -26.96 28.59
CA ILE A 133 -11.83 -27.07 29.81
C ILE A 133 -13.32 -26.94 29.47
N LEU A 134 -13.70 -26.00 28.60
CA LEU A 134 -15.08 -25.86 28.12
C LEU A 134 -15.54 -27.12 27.39
N MET A 135 -14.68 -27.70 26.56
CA MET A 135 -14.93 -28.96 25.83
C MET A 135 -15.11 -30.16 26.77
N PHE A 136 -14.29 -30.26 27.82
CA PHE A 136 -14.46 -31.27 28.87
C PHE A 136 -15.82 -31.11 29.57
N CYS A 137 -16.21 -29.89 29.91
CA CYS A 137 -17.50 -29.61 30.55
C CYS A 137 -18.70 -29.91 29.63
N PHE A 138 -18.73 -29.43 28.39
CA PHE A 138 -19.88 -29.70 27.52
C PHE A 138 -19.99 -31.19 27.14
N GLY A 139 -18.87 -31.84 26.81
CA GLY A 139 -18.85 -33.29 26.55
C GLY A 139 -19.29 -34.13 27.74
N SER A 140 -18.97 -33.69 28.97
CA SER A 140 -19.47 -34.33 30.20
C SER A 140 -20.98 -34.20 30.36
N PHE A 141 -21.57 -33.03 30.03
CA PHE A 141 -23.03 -32.85 30.06
C PHE A 141 -23.75 -33.61 28.94
N THR A 142 -23.12 -33.76 27.77
CA THR A 142 -23.58 -34.65 26.69
C THR A 142 -23.58 -36.11 27.15
N LEU A 143 -22.48 -36.60 27.73
CA LEU A 143 -22.37 -37.95 28.27
C LEU A 143 -23.40 -38.22 29.39
N LEU A 144 -23.60 -37.26 30.30
CA LEU A 144 -24.65 -37.31 31.33
C LEU A 144 -26.08 -37.33 30.74
N SER A 145 -26.30 -36.80 29.54
CA SER A 145 -27.64 -36.79 28.94
C SER A 145 -28.14 -38.21 28.63
N ALA A 146 -27.23 -39.15 28.34
CA ALA A 146 -27.53 -40.57 28.16
C ALA A 146 -28.11 -41.25 29.42
N SER A 147 -27.86 -40.73 30.62
CA SER A 147 -28.36 -41.32 31.88
C SER A 147 -29.75 -40.81 32.29
N THR A 148 -30.32 -39.84 31.56
CA THR A 148 -31.59 -39.18 31.93
C THR A 148 -32.81 -40.11 31.85
N LYS A 149 -33.83 -39.86 32.68
CA LYS A 149 -35.05 -40.68 32.78
C LYS A 149 -36.36 -39.87 32.71
N ASN A 150 -36.27 -38.55 32.56
CA ASN A 150 -37.42 -37.64 32.51
C ASN A 150 -37.05 -36.34 31.78
N PHE A 151 -38.08 -35.57 31.38
CA PHE A 151 -37.92 -34.25 30.76
C PHE A 151 -37.05 -33.30 31.58
N GLY A 152 -37.28 -33.21 32.91
CA GLY A 152 -36.57 -32.27 33.77
C GLY A 152 -35.05 -32.46 33.81
N GLY A 153 -34.57 -33.71 33.80
CA GLY A 153 -33.13 -34.02 33.80
C GLY A 153 -32.44 -33.62 32.51
N ILE A 154 -33.01 -33.97 31.35
CA ILE A 154 -32.45 -33.59 30.04
C ILE A 154 -32.57 -32.07 29.80
N PHE A 155 -33.64 -31.43 30.29
CA PHE A 155 -33.82 -29.99 30.24
C PHE A 155 -32.75 -29.22 31.05
N ALA A 156 -32.46 -29.68 32.28
CA ALA A 156 -31.41 -29.09 33.11
C ALA A 156 -30.02 -29.25 32.48
N LEU A 157 -29.67 -30.46 32.02
CA LEU A 157 -28.39 -30.70 31.34
C LEU A 157 -28.24 -29.86 30.08
N ARG A 158 -29.30 -29.69 29.29
CA ARG A 158 -29.29 -28.87 28.07
C ARG A 158 -29.03 -27.38 28.35
N TRP A 159 -29.44 -26.88 29.52
CA TRP A 159 -29.12 -25.52 29.98
C TRP A 159 -27.63 -25.38 30.37
N PHE A 160 -27.08 -26.33 31.14
CA PHE A 160 -25.65 -26.32 31.49
C PHE A 160 -24.73 -26.53 30.27
N LEU A 161 -25.11 -27.39 29.34
CA LEU A 161 -24.43 -27.57 28.05
C LEU A 161 -24.40 -26.24 27.26
N GLY A 162 -25.54 -25.55 27.17
CA GLY A 162 -25.64 -24.23 26.55
C GLY A 162 -24.77 -23.16 27.22
N MET A 163 -24.60 -23.19 28.54
CA MET A 163 -23.66 -22.32 29.27
C MET A 163 -22.19 -22.62 28.91
N CYS A 164 -21.80 -23.89 28.85
CA CYS A 164 -20.41 -24.29 28.59
C CYS A 164 -19.99 -24.12 27.13
N GLU A 165 -20.92 -24.31 26.19
CA GLU A 165 -20.63 -24.11 24.77
C GLU A 165 -20.58 -22.62 24.39
N ALA A 166 -21.31 -21.76 25.12
CA ALA A 166 -21.48 -20.33 24.86
C ALA A 166 -20.22 -19.57 24.37
N PRO A 167 -19.04 -19.69 25.02
CA PRO A 167 -17.89 -18.85 24.70
C PRO A 167 -16.93 -19.53 23.72
N PHE A 168 -17.17 -20.79 23.35
CA PHE A 168 -16.22 -21.64 22.63
C PHE A 168 -15.80 -21.02 21.29
N PHE A 169 -16.76 -20.74 20.41
CA PHE A 169 -16.49 -20.21 19.07
C PHE A 169 -15.76 -18.86 19.10
N SER A 170 -16.21 -17.94 19.97
CA SER A 170 -15.58 -16.63 20.18
C SER A 170 -14.14 -16.75 20.68
N LEU A 171 -13.87 -17.74 21.54
CA LEU A 171 -12.51 -18.02 22.02
C LEU A 171 -11.62 -18.67 20.96
N VAL A 172 -12.15 -19.50 20.05
CA VAL A 172 -11.37 -20.00 18.92
C VAL A 172 -11.00 -18.86 17.96
N ILE A 173 -11.92 -17.96 17.63
CA ILE A 173 -11.60 -16.77 16.82
C ILE A 173 -10.49 -15.95 17.48
N TYR A 174 -10.61 -15.65 18.77
CA TYR A 174 -9.58 -14.90 19.48
C TYR A 174 -8.24 -15.65 19.54
N TYR A 175 -8.24 -16.97 19.76
CA TYR A 175 -7.03 -17.79 19.74
C TYR A 175 -6.36 -17.78 18.35
N LEU A 176 -7.12 -17.86 17.25
CA LEU A 176 -6.56 -17.75 15.91
C LEU A 176 -5.93 -16.37 15.66
N THR A 177 -6.47 -15.28 16.21
CA THR A 177 -5.87 -13.94 16.09
C THR A 177 -4.51 -13.78 16.80
N THR A 178 -4.09 -14.71 17.66
CA THR A 178 -2.76 -14.67 18.29
C THR A 178 -1.67 -15.41 17.51
N PHE A 179 -2.01 -16.06 16.39
CA PHE A 179 -1.05 -16.76 15.50
C PHE A 179 -1.10 -16.29 14.03
N TYR A 180 -2.20 -15.69 13.57
CA TYR A 180 -2.42 -15.32 12.16
C TYR A 180 -2.70 -13.83 11.96
N ARG A 181 -2.13 -13.26 10.88
CA ARG A 181 -2.40 -11.89 10.41
C ARG A 181 -3.85 -11.66 9.98
N ARG A 182 -4.28 -10.40 9.94
CA ARG A 182 -5.62 -9.96 9.50
C ARG A 182 -5.99 -10.51 8.12
N GLY A 183 -5.11 -10.37 7.13
CA GLY A 183 -5.29 -10.90 5.77
C GLY A 183 -5.12 -12.44 5.64
N GLU A 184 -4.68 -13.10 6.70
CA GLU A 184 -4.47 -14.55 6.75
C GLU A 184 -5.63 -15.29 7.43
N LEU A 185 -6.37 -14.63 8.33
CA LEU A 185 -7.40 -15.22 9.18
C LEU A 185 -8.64 -15.73 8.43
N ALA A 186 -9.14 -14.98 7.44
CA ALA A 186 -10.43 -15.24 6.77
C ALA A 186 -10.55 -16.67 6.18
N ARG A 187 -9.60 -17.06 5.32
CA ARG A 187 -9.53 -18.41 4.71
C ARG A 187 -9.48 -19.53 5.76
N ARG A 188 -8.81 -19.27 6.88
CA ARG A 188 -8.60 -20.24 7.97
C ARG A 188 -9.87 -20.40 8.80
N LEU A 189 -10.58 -19.31 9.05
CA LEU A 189 -11.89 -19.33 9.68
C LEU A 189 -12.92 -20.06 8.80
N ALA A 190 -12.84 -19.93 7.46
CA ALA A 190 -13.68 -20.70 6.53
C ALA A 190 -13.40 -22.21 6.59
N ILE A 191 -12.13 -22.63 6.57
CA ILE A 191 -11.73 -24.04 6.73
C ILE A 191 -12.19 -24.59 8.09
N PHE A 192 -12.01 -23.82 9.16
CA PHE A 192 -12.48 -24.17 10.50
C PHE A 192 -14.01 -24.32 10.55
N TYR A 193 -14.77 -23.39 9.95
CA TYR A 193 -16.22 -23.43 9.97
C TYR A 193 -16.80 -24.60 9.14
N ALA A 194 -16.13 -25.00 8.06
CA ALA A 194 -16.49 -26.18 7.28
C ALA A 194 -16.49 -27.48 8.12
N ALA A 195 -15.75 -27.54 9.23
CA ALA A 195 -15.82 -28.65 10.18
C ALA A 195 -17.22 -28.83 10.81
N SER A 196 -18.04 -27.78 10.92
CA SER A 196 -19.43 -27.87 11.41
C SER A 196 -20.36 -28.56 10.40
N ASN A 197 -20.23 -28.25 9.11
CA ASN A 197 -20.97 -28.96 8.07
C ASN A 197 -20.54 -30.43 7.98
N ILE A 198 -19.24 -30.70 8.14
CA ILE A 198 -18.69 -32.06 8.22
C ILE A 198 -19.22 -32.78 9.48
N ALA A 199 -19.33 -32.10 10.63
CA ALA A 199 -19.92 -32.67 11.84
C ALA A 199 -21.36 -33.11 11.63
N ASN A 200 -22.20 -32.28 11.02
CA ASN A 200 -23.60 -32.63 10.73
C ASN A 200 -23.70 -33.88 9.83
N ALA A 201 -22.72 -34.11 8.94
CA ALA A 201 -22.61 -35.34 8.17
C ALA A 201 -22.16 -36.54 9.04
N PHE A 202 -21.18 -36.36 9.93
CA PHE A 202 -20.76 -37.41 10.87
C PHE A 202 -21.86 -37.80 11.87
N SER A 203 -22.62 -36.86 12.42
CA SER A 203 -23.73 -37.14 13.34
C SER A 203 -24.79 -38.04 12.69
N GLY A 204 -25.17 -37.77 11.43
CA GLY A 204 -26.07 -38.63 10.67
C GLY A 204 -25.50 -40.02 10.36
N LEU A 205 -24.17 -40.14 10.19
CA LEU A 205 -23.48 -41.41 9.97
C LEU A 205 -23.34 -42.24 11.26
N ILE A 206 -23.07 -41.60 12.40
CA ILE A 206 -23.01 -42.26 13.71
C ILE A 206 -24.43 -42.72 14.09
N ALA A 207 -25.46 -41.89 13.88
CA ALA A 207 -26.86 -42.28 14.04
C ALA A 207 -27.26 -43.47 13.15
N PHE A 208 -26.86 -43.48 11.87
CA PHE A 208 -27.05 -44.65 11.00
C PHE A 208 -26.42 -45.93 11.59
N GLY A 209 -25.18 -45.88 12.08
CA GLY A 209 -24.52 -47.04 12.67
C GLY A 209 -25.14 -47.49 14.01
N VAL A 210 -25.46 -46.54 14.89
CA VAL A 210 -26.00 -46.79 16.23
C VAL A 210 -27.44 -47.34 16.20
N PHE A 211 -28.29 -46.85 15.30
CA PHE A 211 -29.69 -47.31 15.19
C PHE A 211 -29.82 -48.72 14.59
N GLN A 212 -28.72 -49.36 14.18
CA GLN A 212 -28.67 -50.77 13.75
C GLN A 212 -28.24 -51.75 14.86
N ILE A 213 -28.06 -51.27 16.11
CA ILE A 213 -27.74 -52.14 17.25
C ILE A 213 -29.02 -52.86 17.70
N GLU A 214 -29.10 -54.16 17.43
CA GLU A 214 -30.19 -55.03 17.89
C GLU A 214 -29.86 -55.70 19.24
N GLY A 215 -30.87 -55.96 20.07
CA GLY A 215 -30.71 -56.69 21.34
C GLY A 215 -30.10 -55.89 22.50
N SER A 216 -29.99 -54.57 22.39
CA SER A 216 -29.49 -53.70 23.46
C SER A 216 -30.45 -53.57 24.65
N SER A 217 -29.92 -53.57 25.88
CA SER A 217 -30.70 -53.27 27.11
C SER A 217 -30.92 -51.76 27.34
N ILE A 218 -30.54 -50.92 26.38
CA ILE A 218 -30.48 -49.46 26.48
C ILE A 218 -30.99 -48.89 25.15
N PRO A 219 -32.00 -47.98 25.12
CA PRO A 219 -32.50 -47.37 23.90
C PRO A 219 -31.42 -46.77 23.01
N ASN A 220 -31.51 -47.00 21.69
CA ASN A 220 -30.39 -46.81 20.78
C ASN A 220 -29.90 -45.35 20.71
N TRP A 221 -30.80 -44.36 20.74
CA TRP A 221 -30.44 -42.94 20.87
C TRP A 221 -29.51 -42.58 22.04
N ARG A 222 -29.46 -43.37 23.12
CA ARG A 222 -28.55 -43.11 24.25
C ARG A 222 -27.09 -43.39 23.89
N TYR A 223 -26.82 -44.32 22.97
CA TYR A 223 -25.45 -44.60 22.53
C TYR A 223 -24.84 -43.44 21.74
N LEU A 224 -25.64 -42.59 21.06
CA LEU A 224 -25.16 -41.34 20.45
C LEU A 224 -24.48 -40.46 21.51
N PHE A 225 -25.22 -40.14 22.56
CA PHE A 225 -24.74 -39.31 23.67
C PHE A 225 -23.54 -39.94 24.42
N ILE A 226 -23.47 -41.28 24.50
CA ILE A 226 -22.33 -42.00 25.10
C ILE A 226 -21.09 -41.90 24.21
N ILE A 227 -21.20 -42.23 22.93
CA ILE A 227 -20.07 -42.28 21.98
C ILE A 227 -19.52 -40.87 21.76
N GLU A 228 -20.40 -39.91 21.47
CA GLU A 228 -19.98 -38.55 21.09
C GLU A 228 -19.58 -37.72 22.31
N GLY A 229 -20.29 -37.84 23.43
CA GLY A 229 -19.87 -37.25 24.71
C GLY A 229 -18.56 -37.83 25.24
N GLY A 230 -18.39 -39.15 25.17
CA GLY A 230 -17.16 -39.84 25.57
C GLY A 230 -15.96 -39.46 24.70
N ALA A 231 -16.12 -39.44 23.37
CA ALA A 231 -15.08 -39.01 22.43
C ALA A 231 -14.71 -37.52 22.63
N THR A 232 -15.70 -36.66 22.90
CA THR A 232 -15.48 -35.24 23.24
C THR A 232 -14.64 -35.09 24.51
N VAL A 233 -14.96 -35.82 25.58
CA VAL A 233 -14.18 -35.80 26.84
C VAL A 233 -12.75 -36.29 26.60
N LEU A 234 -12.56 -37.40 25.89
CA LEU A 234 -11.22 -37.92 25.59
C LEU A 234 -10.38 -36.94 24.74
N PHE A 235 -10.97 -36.33 23.71
CA PHE A 235 -10.27 -35.35 22.87
C PHE A 235 -9.96 -34.05 23.62
N SER A 236 -10.82 -33.63 24.56
CA SER A 236 -10.57 -32.45 25.40
C SER A 236 -9.31 -32.61 26.26
N ILE A 237 -9.06 -33.81 26.78
CA ILE A 237 -7.84 -34.12 27.54
C ILE A 237 -6.62 -33.99 26.63
N PHE A 238 -6.66 -34.57 25.42
CA PHE A 238 -5.58 -34.40 24.43
C PHE A 238 -5.32 -32.92 24.09
N ALA A 239 -6.37 -32.16 23.81
CA ALA A 239 -6.27 -30.74 23.44
C ALA A 239 -5.65 -29.88 24.55
N PHE A 240 -5.89 -30.21 25.83
CA PHE A 240 -5.31 -29.51 27.00
C PHE A 240 -3.79 -29.62 27.07
N TRP A 241 -3.21 -30.75 26.65
CA TRP A 241 -1.75 -30.94 26.61
C TRP A 241 -1.11 -30.46 25.30
N TYR A 242 -1.89 -30.40 24.20
CA TYR A 242 -1.37 -30.10 22.86
C TYR A 242 -1.36 -28.60 22.51
N LEU A 243 -2.37 -27.82 22.91
CA LEU A 243 -2.51 -26.42 22.47
C LEU A 243 -1.46 -25.49 23.12
N PRO A 244 -0.61 -24.77 22.35
CA PRO A 244 0.34 -23.81 22.90
C PRO A 244 -0.37 -22.55 23.39
N ARG A 245 0.08 -21.97 24.52
CA ARG A 245 -0.53 -20.76 25.10
C ARG A 245 -0.22 -19.49 24.34
N SER A 246 0.93 -19.45 23.66
CA SER A 246 1.45 -18.32 22.91
C SER A 246 2.41 -18.80 21.82
N VAL A 247 2.77 -17.90 20.90
CA VAL A 247 3.84 -18.12 19.90
C VAL A 247 5.18 -18.47 20.56
N ALA A 248 5.53 -17.85 21.69
CA ALA A 248 6.77 -18.12 22.40
C ALA A 248 6.80 -19.51 23.09
N GLU A 249 5.66 -19.94 23.65
CA GLU A 249 5.50 -21.27 24.25
C GLU A 249 5.33 -22.41 23.21
N ALA A 250 5.31 -22.10 21.91
CA ALA A 250 5.07 -23.09 20.86
C ALA A 250 6.27 -24.04 20.65
N LYS A 251 6.24 -25.19 21.34
CA LYS A 251 7.26 -26.26 21.29
C LYS A 251 7.59 -26.82 19.90
N PHE A 252 6.80 -26.51 18.87
CA PHE A 252 7.00 -26.98 17.49
C PHE A 252 7.68 -25.95 16.57
N LEU A 253 7.99 -24.75 17.07
CA LEU A 253 8.76 -23.75 16.36
C LEU A 253 10.20 -23.73 16.87
N SER A 254 11.16 -23.55 15.96
CA SER A 254 12.51 -23.11 16.31
C SER A 254 12.51 -21.67 16.82
N GLU A 255 13.55 -21.25 17.55
CA GLU A 255 13.63 -19.88 18.08
C GLU A 255 13.62 -18.82 16.97
N ASP A 256 14.23 -19.10 15.81
CA ASP A 256 14.14 -18.23 14.63
C ASP A 256 12.72 -18.12 14.07
N GLU A 257 11.95 -19.21 14.07
CA GLU A 257 10.54 -19.19 13.67
C GLU A 257 9.65 -18.48 14.67
N LYS A 258 9.96 -18.56 15.98
CA LYS A 258 9.25 -17.78 17.02
C LYS A 258 9.54 -16.29 16.88
N ALA A 259 10.80 -15.91 16.71
CA ALA A 259 11.22 -14.53 16.47
C ALA A 259 10.57 -13.97 15.19
N LEU A 260 10.55 -14.75 14.11
CA LEU A 260 9.83 -14.42 12.88
C LEU A 260 8.33 -14.25 13.15
N ALA A 261 7.68 -15.21 13.81
CA ALA A 261 6.24 -15.15 14.11
C ALA A 261 5.86 -13.93 14.96
N PHE A 262 6.67 -13.57 15.96
CA PHE A 262 6.47 -12.38 16.80
C PHE A 262 6.56 -11.09 15.99
N HIS A 263 7.65 -10.90 15.23
CA HIS A 263 7.83 -9.76 14.33
C HIS A 263 6.71 -9.67 13.27
N ARG A 264 6.30 -10.80 12.69
CA ARG A 264 5.22 -10.86 11.68
C ARG A 264 3.88 -10.36 12.21
N ILE A 265 3.59 -10.57 13.50
CA ILE A 265 2.38 -10.06 14.16
C ILE A 265 2.52 -8.58 14.50
N GLN A 266 3.68 -8.12 14.96
CA GLN A 266 3.91 -6.70 15.25
C GLN A 266 3.76 -5.82 13.99
N VAL A 267 4.30 -6.26 12.84
CA VAL A 267 4.22 -5.50 11.57
C VAL A 267 2.80 -5.41 11.00
N ASP A 268 1.93 -6.40 11.21
CA ASP A 268 0.51 -6.39 10.78
C ASP A 268 -0.41 -5.66 11.79
N SER A 269 0.08 -5.44 13.01
CA SER A 269 -0.64 -4.81 14.11
C SER A 269 -0.58 -3.29 14.03
N SER A 270 -1.50 -2.70 13.26
CA SER A 270 -1.81 -1.25 13.28
C SER A 270 -2.42 -0.74 14.61
N ALA A 271 -2.24 -1.49 15.70
CA ALA A 271 -2.69 -1.21 17.06
C ALA A 271 -1.61 -1.77 17.99
N VAL A 272 -1.27 -1.03 19.06
CA VAL A 272 -0.18 -1.42 19.96
C VAL A 272 -0.48 -2.77 20.61
N VAL A 273 0.42 -3.74 20.42
CA VAL A 273 0.35 -5.02 21.10
C VAL A 273 0.40 -4.76 22.61
N ASN A 274 -0.66 -5.15 23.33
CA ASN A 274 -0.99 -4.84 24.74
C ASN A 274 -1.79 -3.56 25.04
N ASP A 275 -2.45 -2.89 24.07
CA ASP A 275 -3.47 -1.90 24.46
C ASP A 275 -4.62 -2.58 25.23
N LYS A 276 -5.07 -1.92 26.30
CA LYS A 276 -5.99 -2.50 27.29
C LYS A 276 -7.42 -2.39 26.76
N PHE A 277 -8.13 -3.52 26.70
CA PHE A 277 -9.52 -3.55 26.21
C PHE A 277 -10.43 -2.62 27.03
N ARG A 278 -10.71 -1.45 26.48
CA ARG A 278 -11.60 -0.44 27.06
C ARG A 278 -13.02 -0.64 26.54
N PHE A 279 -13.86 -1.34 27.31
CA PHE A 279 -15.24 -1.64 26.95
C PHE A 279 -16.07 -0.41 26.54
N ARG A 280 -15.85 0.75 27.19
CA ARG A 280 -16.51 2.03 26.84
C ARG A 280 -16.16 2.53 25.44
N ASP A 281 -14.93 2.31 24.99
CA ASP A 281 -14.42 2.72 23.67
C ASP A 281 -14.86 1.73 22.58
N ALA A 282 -14.96 0.44 22.94
CA ALA A 282 -15.53 -0.60 22.08
C ALA A 282 -17.03 -0.36 21.80
N LEU A 283 -17.81 0.10 22.81
CA LEU A 283 -19.24 0.42 22.65
C LEU A 283 -19.53 1.50 21.60
N VAL A 284 -18.54 2.30 21.19
CA VAL A 284 -18.67 3.30 20.10
C VAL A 284 -19.11 2.64 18.78
N ILE A 285 -18.85 1.34 18.57
CA ILE A 285 -19.28 0.62 17.35
C ILE A 285 -20.80 0.68 17.14
N PHE A 286 -21.60 0.74 18.20
CA PHE A 286 -23.06 0.83 18.14
C PHE A 286 -23.57 2.22 17.74
N LYS A 287 -22.71 3.22 17.56
CA LYS A 287 -23.09 4.51 16.97
C LYS A 287 -23.13 4.51 15.44
N HIS A 288 -22.59 3.47 14.80
CA HIS A 288 -22.58 3.36 13.34
C HIS A 288 -23.82 2.59 12.82
N PRO A 289 -24.60 3.13 11.86
CA PRO A 289 -25.82 2.47 11.37
C PRO A 289 -25.54 1.12 10.67
N THR A 290 -24.37 0.98 10.05
CA THR A 290 -23.89 -0.28 9.45
C THR A 290 -23.81 -1.42 10.46
N THR A 291 -23.54 -1.14 11.74
CA THR A 291 -23.48 -2.14 12.81
C THR A 291 -24.84 -2.81 13.01
N TYR A 292 -25.93 -2.04 13.00
CA TYR A 292 -27.28 -2.60 13.07
C TYR A 292 -27.63 -3.39 11.81
N ALA A 293 -27.22 -2.94 10.63
CA ALA A 293 -27.42 -3.70 9.40
C ALA A 293 -26.72 -5.07 9.45
N PHE A 294 -25.47 -5.14 9.93
CA PHE A 294 -24.78 -6.43 10.13
C PHE A 294 -25.53 -7.33 11.13
N LEU A 295 -25.99 -6.79 12.26
CA LEU A 295 -26.73 -7.54 13.28
C LEU A 295 -28.10 -8.03 12.78
N CYS A 296 -28.80 -7.26 11.94
CA CYS A 296 -30.04 -7.71 11.29
C CYS A 296 -29.78 -8.84 10.28
N ILE A 297 -28.61 -8.87 9.61
CA ILE A 297 -28.24 -9.98 8.73
C ILE A 297 -27.83 -11.22 9.57
N GLU A 298 -27.13 -11.06 10.71
CA GLU A 298 -26.87 -12.16 11.68
C GLU A 298 -28.20 -12.78 12.20
N ILE A 299 -29.24 -11.96 12.42
CA ILE A 299 -30.59 -12.42 12.76
C ILE A 299 -31.21 -13.24 11.61
N CYS A 300 -31.15 -12.74 10.38
CA CYS A 300 -31.70 -13.43 9.20
C CYS A 300 -30.94 -14.71 8.84
N LEU A 301 -29.63 -14.75 9.15
CA LEU A 301 -28.72 -15.89 9.04
C LEU A 301 -29.07 -17.01 10.03
N GLY A 302 -29.43 -16.64 11.27
CA GLY A 302 -29.60 -17.59 12.36
C GLY A 302 -30.80 -18.54 12.18
N VAL A 303 -31.94 -18.05 11.67
CA VAL A 303 -33.14 -18.89 11.50
C VAL A 303 -32.88 -20.05 10.51
N PRO A 304 -32.31 -19.83 9.31
CA PRO A 304 -32.05 -20.93 8.38
C PRO A 304 -30.93 -21.89 8.82
N ILE A 305 -29.83 -21.40 9.43
CA ILE A 305 -28.77 -22.28 9.95
C ILE A 305 -29.35 -23.27 10.96
N GLN A 306 -30.06 -22.77 11.98
CA GLN A 306 -30.59 -23.63 13.04
C GLN A 306 -31.80 -24.45 12.54
N GLY A 307 -32.55 -23.93 11.56
CA GLY A 307 -33.61 -24.68 10.86
C GLY A 307 -33.10 -25.92 10.14
N VAL A 308 -31.97 -25.83 9.44
CA VAL A 308 -31.33 -27.02 8.83
C VAL A 308 -30.68 -27.89 9.91
N ALA A 309 -29.85 -27.32 10.79
CA ALA A 309 -29.07 -28.11 11.75
C ALA A 309 -29.90 -28.93 12.74
N LEU A 310 -31.07 -28.42 13.18
CA LEU A 310 -31.92 -29.10 14.17
C LEU A 310 -33.01 -29.98 13.55
N PHE A 311 -33.45 -29.70 12.32
CA PHE A 311 -34.64 -30.33 11.72
C PHE A 311 -34.38 -31.08 10.40
N LEU A 312 -33.18 -31.03 9.81
CA LEU A 312 -32.86 -31.79 8.59
C LEU A 312 -33.19 -33.31 8.68
N PRO A 313 -32.92 -34.03 9.79
CA PRO A 313 -33.33 -35.43 9.91
C PRO A 313 -34.85 -35.62 9.79
N GLN A 314 -35.64 -34.75 10.43
CA GLN A 314 -37.11 -34.79 10.35
C GLN A 314 -37.64 -34.35 8.97
N ILE A 315 -36.95 -33.43 8.30
CA ILE A 315 -37.25 -33.04 6.90
C ILE A 315 -37.03 -34.23 5.98
N VAL A 316 -35.92 -34.98 6.13
CA VAL A 316 -35.61 -36.20 5.35
C VAL A 316 -36.51 -37.37 5.73
N GLN A 317 -36.98 -37.48 6.97
CA GLN A 317 -37.92 -38.52 7.41
C GLN A 317 -39.25 -38.48 6.64
N ARG A 318 -39.69 -37.28 6.21
CA ARG A 318 -40.87 -37.09 5.35
C ARG A 318 -40.74 -37.70 3.95
N LEU A 319 -39.53 -38.06 3.51
CA LEU A 319 -39.32 -38.82 2.28
C LEU A 319 -39.78 -40.29 2.41
N GLY A 320 -40.27 -40.73 3.58
CA GLY A 320 -40.84 -42.07 3.78
C GLY A 320 -39.80 -43.16 4.02
N TYR A 321 -38.54 -42.78 4.29
CA TYR A 321 -37.48 -43.72 4.62
C TYR A 321 -37.53 -44.17 6.10
N SER A 322 -37.00 -45.36 6.38
CA SER A 322 -36.80 -45.83 7.76
C SER A 322 -35.90 -44.90 8.56
N THR A 323 -35.90 -44.99 9.89
CA THR A 323 -35.07 -44.15 10.79
C THR A 323 -33.58 -44.24 10.44
N VAL A 324 -33.06 -45.47 10.29
CA VAL A 324 -31.70 -45.77 9.84
C VAL A 324 -31.39 -45.09 8.50
N LYS A 325 -32.21 -45.33 7.46
CA LYS A 325 -31.98 -44.77 6.11
C LYS A 325 -32.15 -43.25 6.06
N THR A 326 -33.05 -42.69 6.87
CA THR A 326 -33.25 -41.24 7.01
C THR A 326 -31.96 -40.55 7.45
N ASN A 327 -31.32 -41.03 8.52
CA ASN A 327 -30.10 -40.44 9.06
C ASN A 327 -28.93 -40.55 8.07
N LEU A 328 -28.79 -41.67 7.37
CA LEU A 328 -27.83 -41.82 6.26
C LEU A 328 -28.04 -40.79 5.13
N TYR A 329 -29.29 -40.50 4.77
CA TYR A 329 -29.59 -39.57 3.67
C TYR A 329 -29.32 -38.09 4.01
N THR A 330 -29.14 -37.73 5.28
CA THR A 330 -28.67 -36.38 5.68
C THR A 330 -27.19 -36.12 5.38
N VAL A 331 -26.39 -37.19 5.22
CA VAL A 331 -24.92 -37.11 5.07
C VAL A 331 -24.53 -36.35 3.80
N ALA A 332 -25.10 -36.72 2.64
CA ALA A 332 -24.71 -36.14 1.35
C ALA A 332 -25.05 -34.63 1.19
N PRO A 333 -26.23 -34.13 1.60
CA PRO A 333 -26.48 -32.70 1.71
C PRO A 333 -25.40 -31.99 2.55
N ASN A 334 -25.16 -32.43 3.79
CA ASN A 334 -24.20 -31.79 4.68
C ASN A 334 -22.76 -31.77 4.13
N VAL A 335 -22.28 -32.87 3.51
CA VAL A 335 -20.97 -32.91 2.85
C VAL A 335 -20.89 -31.94 1.68
N THR A 336 -21.89 -31.89 0.80
CA THR A 336 -21.89 -30.95 -0.33
C THR A 336 -22.06 -29.49 0.13
N GLY A 337 -22.75 -29.24 1.24
CA GLY A 337 -22.79 -27.95 1.93
C GLY A 337 -21.42 -27.52 2.45
N ALA A 338 -20.58 -28.44 2.95
CA ALA A 338 -19.19 -28.14 3.31
C ALA A 338 -18.35 -27.74 2.08
N VAL A 339 -18.50 -28.46 0.97
CA VAL A 339 -17.82 -28.14 -0.30
C VAL A 339 -18.26 -26.78 -0.83
N MET A 340 -19.57 -26.49 -0.87
CA MET A 340 -20.11 -25.24 -1.41
C MET A 340 -19.75 -24.03 -0.54
N LEU A 341 -19.71 -24.20 0.79
CA LEU A 341 -19.14 -23.20 1.71
C LEU A 341 -17.69 -22.84 1.34
N LEU A 342 -16.84 -23.83 1.09
CA LEU A 342 -15.44 -23.59 0.70
C LEU A 342 -15.34 -22.92 -0.68
N LEU A 343 -16.12 -23.38 -1.68
CA LEU A 343 -16.16 -22.78 -3.01
C LEU A 343 -16.58 -21.30 -2.96
N LEU A 344 -17.64 -20.97 -2.23
CA LEU A 344 -18.12 -19.59 -2.08
C LEU A 344 -17.13 -18.72 -1.28
N ALA A 345 -16.51 -19.26 -0.22
CA ALA A 345 -15.53 -18.53 0.58
C ALA A 345 -14.26 -18.20 -0.21
N PHE A 346 -13.66 -19.19 -0.88
CA PHE A 346 -12.44 -18.99 -1.68
C PHE A 346 -12.70 -18.11 -2.92
N SER A 347 -13.85 -18.24 -3.57
CA SER A 347 -14.25 -17.36 -4.67
C SER A 347 -14.44 -15.91 -4.22
N SER A 348 -15.04 -15.70 -3.04
CA SER A 348 -15.19 -14.37 -2.43
C SER A 348 -13.85 -13.73 -2.06
N ASP A 349 -12.88 -14.51 -1.55
CA ASP A 349 -11.53 -14.04 -1.28
C ASP A 349 -10.76 -13.70 -2.57
N ALA A 350 -10.87 -14.53 -3.60
CA ALA A 350 -10.24 -14.30 -4.91
C ALA A 350 -10.78 -13.05 -5.62
N ALA A 351 -12.11 -12.90 -5.67
CA ALA A 351 -12.77 -11.74 -6.25
C ALA A 351 -12.69 -10.47 -5.36
N ARG A 352 -12.23 -10.60 -4.10
CA ARG A 352 -12.20 -9.54 -3.06
C ARG A 352 -13.57 -8.91 -2.76
N LEU A 353 -14.67 -9.52 -3.18
CA LEU A 353 -16.05 -9.05 -2.98
C LEU A 353 -16.81 -9.96 -2.01
N ARG A 354 -17.55 -9.36 -1.06
CA ARG A 354 -18.29 -10.09 0.00
C ARG A 354 -19.78 -10.22 -0.27
N SER A 355 -20.48 -9.09 -0.41
CA SER A 355 -21.95 -9.03 -0.52
C SER A 355 -22.54 -9.98 -1.57
N PRO A 356 -22.04 -10.09 -2.82
CA PRO A 356 -22.64 -10.98 -3.82
C PRO A 356 -22.68 -12.46 -3.41
N PHE A 357 -21.63 -12.95 -2.73
CA PHE A 357 -21.55 -14.35 -2.28
C PHE A 357 -22.42 -14.61 -1.04
N ILE A 358 -22.62 -13.61 -0.18
CA ILE A 358 -23.58 -13.66 0.93
C ILE A 358 -25.02 -13.72 0.39
N VAL A 359 -25.34 -12.86 -0.58
CA VAL A 359 -26.65 -12.84 -1.26
C VAL A 359 -26.91 -14.18 -1.96
N LEU A 360 -25.92 -14.74 -2.66
CA LEU A 360 -26.04 -16.05 -3.31
C LEU A 360 -26.32 -17.19 -2.30
N GLY A 361 -25.65 -17.22 -1.15
CA GLY A 361 -25.94 -18.21 -0.10
C GLY A 361 -27.37 -18.09 0.44
N PHE A 362 -27.83 -16.87 0.74
CA PHE A 362 -29.21 -16.64 1.14
C PHE A 362 -30.24 -17.04 0.06
N LEU A 363 -29.95 -16.77 -1.22
CA LEU A 363 -30.81 -17.17 -2.34
C LEU A 363 -30.87 -18.69 -2.51
N LEU A 364 -29.74 -19.41 -2.44
CA LEU A 364 -29.72 -20.88 -2.47
C LEU A 364 -30.58 -21.48 -1.35
N THR A 365 -30.48 -20.91 -0.14
CA THR A 365 -31.30 -21.31 1.02
C THR A 365 -32.78 -21.07 0.75
N PHE A 366 -33.15 -19.86 0.31
CA PHE A 366 -34.52 -19.47 -0.02
C PHE A 366 -35.13 -20.40 -1.07
N THR A 367 -34.43 -20.63 -2.19
CA THR A 367 -34.88 -21.52 -3.26
C THR A 367 -35.06 -22.96 -2.75
N GLY A 368 -34.14 -23.49 -1.95
CA GLY A 368 -34.29 -24.83 -1.35
C GLY A 368 -35.53 -24.96 -0.47
N PHE A 369 -35.78 -24.01 0.43
CA PHE A 369 -36.97 -24.03 1.29
C PHE A 369 -38.29 -23.79 0.53
N ILE A 370 -38.30 -22.93 -0.50
CA ILE A 370 -39.48 -22.72 -1.35
C ILE A 370 -39.81 -23.96 -2.18
N ILE A 371 -38.83 -24.59 -2.84
CA ILE A 371 -39.04 -25.84 -3.60
C ILE A 371 -39.67 -26.91 -2.68
N TYR A 372 -39.14 -27.09 -1.46
CA TYR A 372 -39.67 -28.08 -0.53
C TYR A 372 -41.06 -27.74 0.03
N ALA A 373 -41.43 -26.46 0.11
CA ALA A 373 -42.77 -26.01 0.50
C ALA A 373 -43.81 -26.17 -0.61
N SER A 374 -43.39 -25.99 -1.87
CA SER A 374 -44.24 -26.10 -3.07
C SER A 374 -44.60 -27.54 -3.46
N ILE A 375 -43.92 -28.55 -2.91
CA ILE A 375 -44.24 -29.96 -3.14
C ILE A 375 -45.42 -30.37 -2.24
N ASP A 376 -46.56 -30.70 -2.84
CA ASP A 376 -47.73 -31.22 -2.12
C ASP A 376 -47.62 -32.71 -1.79
N ASP A 377 -47.28 -33.56 -2.77
CA ASP A 377 -46.89 -34.96 -2.54
C ASP A 377 -45.37 -35.16 -2.63
N VAL A 378 -44.77 -35.41 -1.47
CA VAL A 378 -43.34 -35.66 -1.28
C VAL A 378 -42.92 -37.03 -1.85
N GLN A 379 -43.84 -38.00 -1.93
CA GLN A 379 -43.56 -39.33 -2.48
C GLN A 379 -43.50 -39.28 -4.01
N ALA A 380 -44.51 -38.68 -4.67
CA ALA A 380 -44.50 -38.49 -6.12
C ALA A 380 -43.27 -37.73 -6.65
N GLN A 381 -42.74 -36.78 -5.87
CA GLN A 381 -41.61 -35.94 -6.29
C GLN A 381 -40.32 -36.14 -5.46
N ILE A 382 -40.09 -37.36 -4.93
CA ILE A 382 -39.01 -37.68 -4.00
C ILE A 382 -37.60 -37.23 -4.45
N ARG A 383 -37.32 -37.21 -5.77
CA ARG A 383 -36.05 -36.71 -6.33
C ARG A 383 -35.89 -35.19 -6.16
N LEU A 384 -36.94 -34.41 -6.42
CA LEU A 384 -36.92 -32.95 -6.26
C LEU A 384 -36.94 -32.58 -4.77
N ALA A 385 -37.73 -33.30 -3.97
CA ALA A 385 -37.78 -33.16 -2.53
C ALA A 385 -36.40 -33.41 -1.89
N TYR A 386 -35.66 -34.43 -2.33
CA TYR A 386 -34.30 -34.66 -1.86
C TYR A 386 -33.31 -33.60 -2.37
N PHE A 387 -33.35 -33.22 -3.65
CA PHE A 387 -32.49 -32.16 -4.21
C PHE A 387 -32.63 -30.83 -3.47
N ALA A 388 -33.85 -30.45 -3.05
CA ALA A 388 -34.09 -29.26 -2.25
C ALA A 388 -33.25 -29.22 -0.96
N THR A 389 -33.00 -30.38 -0.31
CA THR A 389 -32.17 -30.46 0.91
C THR A 389 -30.70 -30.12 0.65
N PHE A 390 -30.18 -30.39 -0.55
CA PHE A 390 -28.83 -29.96 -0.95
C PHE A 390 -28.79 -28.43 -1.02
N MET A 391 -29.72 -27.79 -1.72
CA MET A 391 -29.79 -26.32 -1.81
C MET A 391 -29.94 -25.65 -0.43
N MET A 392 -30.71 -26.24 0.48
CA MET A 392 -30.78 -25.80 1.88
C MET A 392 -29.39 -25.80 2.54
N THR A 393 -28.65 -26.91 2.49
CA THR A 393 -27.31 -27.04 3.10
C THR A 393 -26.21 -26.23 2.40
N TRP A 394 -26.35 -25.96 1.09
CA TRP A 394 -25.40 -25.14 0.33
C TRP A 394 -25.47 -23.67 0.73
N GLY A 395 -26.68 -23.18 1.02
CA GLY A 395 -26.93 -21.78 1.25
C GLY A 395 -26.73 -21.31 2.69
N THR A 396 -26.93 -22.17 3.70
CA THR A 396 -26.98 -21.75 5.11
C THR A 396 -25.63 -21.32 5.70
N SER A 397 -24.58 -22.11 5.49
CA SER A 397 -23.32 -21.91 6.21
C SER A 397 -22.41 -20.82 5.61
N ALA A 398 -22.46 -20.61 4.29
CA ALA A 398 -21.59 -19.65 3.61
C ALA A 398 -21.82 -18.18 4.03
N PRO A 399 -23.07 -17.69 4.19
CA PRO A 399 -23.34 -16.36 4.71
C PRO A 399 -22.73 -16.09 6.10
N SER A 400 -22.65 -17.06 7.01
CA SER A 400 -22.11 -16.84 8.37
C SER A 400 -20.63 -16.41 8.34
N VAL A 401 -19.81 -17.20 7.65
CA VAL A 401 -18.37 -16.95 7.53
C VAL A 401 -18.09 -15.67 6.74
N LEU A 402 -18.81 -15.46 5.65
CA LEU A 402 -18.64 -14.30 4.78
C LEU A 402 -19.08 -13.00 5.45
N LEU A 403 -20.20 -13.00 6.17
CA LEU A 403 -20.69 -11.85 6.94
C LEU A 403 -19.74 -11.51 8.09
N SER A 404 -19.32 -12.53 8.86
CA SER A 404 -18.32 -12.40 9.92
C SER A 404 -17.04 -11.74 9.40
N THR A 405 -16.53 -12.24 8.28
CA THR A 405 -15.34 -11.68 7.62
C THR A 405 -15.58 -10.27 7.10
N TRP A 406 -16.76 -9.97 6.58
CA TRP A 406 -17.09 -8.66 5.99
C TRP A 406 -17.11 -7.53 7.02
N TYR A 407 -17.71 -7.70 8.21
CA TYR A 407 -17.59 -6.67 9.25
C TYR A 407 -16.22 -6.67 9.94
N ASN A 408 -15.61 -7.84 10.15
CA ASN A 408 -14.26 -7.90 10.76
C ASN A 408 -13.22 -7.13 9.94
N ASN A 409 -13.29 -7.17 8.60
CA ASN A 409 -12.37 -6.44 7.74
C ASN A 409 -12.67 -4.94 7.64
N ASN A 410 -13.92 -4.51 7.86
CA ASN A 410 -14.31 -3.09 7.83
C ASN A 410 -14.11 -2.36 9.17
N VAL A 411 -13.83 -3.08 10.27
CA VAL A 411 -13.58 -2.48 11.60
C VAL A 411 -12.10 -2.55 11.94
N ALA A 412 -11.41 -1.42 11.75
CA ALA A 412 -9.96 -1.30 11.99
C ALA A 412 -9.54 -1.46 13.46
N ASP A 413 -10.37 -0.94 14.38
CA ASP A 413 -10.23 -0.97 15.84
C ASP A 413 -10.51 -2.39 16.40
N GLU A 414 -9.53 -2.98 17.08
CA GLU A 414 -9.65 -4.35 17.61
C GLU A 414 -10.73 -4.47 18.68
N GLY A 415 -10.85 -3.51 19.60
CA GLY A 415 -11.81 -3.57 20.69
C GLY A 415 -13.26 -3.55 20.18
N ARG A 416 -13.54 -2.67 19.21
CA ARG A 416 -14.83 -2.60 18.50
C ARG A 416 -15.11 -3.87 17.71
N ARG A 417 -14.11 -4.41 17.00
CA ARG A 417 -14.23 -5.63 16.19
C ARG A 417 -14.52 -6.87 17.04
N VAL A 418 -13.80 -7.03 18.16
CA VAL A 418 -14.03 -8.12 19.12
C VAL A 418 -15.40 -7.99 19.77
N LEU A 419 -15.83 -6.79 20.18
CA LEU A 419 -17.15 -6.57 20.77
C LEU A 419 -18.29 -6.89 19.78
N LEU A 420 -18.18 -6.45 18.53
CA LEU A 420 -19.17 -6.75 17.49
C LEU A 420 -19.26 -8.25 17.21
N THR A 421 -18.13 -8.94 17.04
CA THR A 421 -18.10 -10.40 16.84
C THR A 421 -18.72 -11.15 18.03
N SER A 422 -18.40 -10.71 19.26
CA SER A 422 -18.89 -11.30 20.51
C SER A 422 -20.39 -11.07 20.78
N ILE A 423 -21.06 -10.26 19.96
CA ILE A 423 -22.50 -9.98 20.05
C ILE A 423 -23.24 -10.53 18.82
N GLY A 424 -22.69 -10.39 17.61
CA GLY A 424 -23.27 -10.90 16.37
C GLY A 424 -23.44 -12.41 16.35
N VAL A 425 -22.39 -13.17 16.68
CA VAL A 425 -22.45 -14.64 16.59
C VAL A 425 -23.39 -15.27 17.64
N PRO A 426 -23.42 -14.81 18.91
CA PRO A 426 -24.47 -15.24 19.85
C PRO A 426 -25.87 -14.81 19.40
N LEU A 427 -26.04 -13.64 18.78
CA LEU A 427 -27.33 -13.18 18.25
C LEU A 427 -27.84 -14.05 17.08
N ALA A 428 -26.96 -14.52 16.19
CA ALA A 428 -27.33 -15.52 15.19
C ALA A 428 -27.73 -16.85 15.84
N ASN A 429 -27.02 -17.29 16.89
CA ASN A 429 -27.40 -18.50 17.62
C ASN A 429 -28.75 -18.33 18.35
N LEU A 430 -29.06 -17.15 18.90
CA LEU A 430 -30.34 -16.85 19.57
C LEU A 430 -31.55 -17.14 18.69
N MET A 431 -31.44 -16.94 17.38
CA MET A 431 -32.52 -17.21 16.43
C MET A 431 -32.83 -18.72 16.27
N GLY A 432 -32.01 -19.59 16.86
CA GLY A 432 -32.36 -20.97 17.15
C GLY A 432 -33.60 -21.10 18.02
N LEU A 433 -33.85 -20.16 18.95
CA LEU A 433 -35.09 -20.10 19.74
C LEU A 433 -36.32 -19.80 18.86
N VAL A 434 -36.18 -19.00 17.80
CA VAL A 434 -37.27 -18.82 16.81
C VAL A 434 -37.47 -20.12 16.04
N SER A 435 -36.41 -20.67 15.44
CA SER A 435 -36.46 -21.92 14.66
C SER A 435 -37.10 -23.08 15.43
N SER A 436 -36.71 -23.25 16.70
CA SER A 436 -37.23 -24.26 17.64
C SER A 436 -38.74 -24.19 17.86
N ASN A 437 -39.37 -23.03 17.64
CA ASN A 437 -40.80 -22.80 17.91
C ASN A 437 -41.65 -22.62 16.64
N VAL A 438 -41.07 -22.73 15.43
CA VAL A 438 -41.85 -22.73 14.17
C VAL A 438 -42.21 -24.15 13.72
N PHE A 439 -41.34 -25.15 13.97
CA PHE A 439 -41.65 -26.56 13.72
C PHE A 439 -42.58 -27.11 14.82
N ARG A 440 -43.88 -26.87 14.71
CA ARG A 440 -44.87 -27.28 15.73
C ARG A 440 -45.47 -28.63 15.40
N ALA A 441 -45.69 -29.46 16.41
CA ALA A 441 -46.24 -30.81 16.25
C ALA A 441 -47.63 -30.84 15.56
N ARG A 442 -48.44 -29.78 15.73
CA ARG A 442 -49.75 -29.61 15.10
C ARG A 442 -49.68 -29.37 13.57
N ASP A 443 -48.55 -28.88 13.08
CA ASP A 443 -48.35 -28.51 11.67
C ASP A 443 -47.74 -29.68 10.86
N LYS A 444 -47.62 -30.88 11.48
CA LYS A 444 -47.29 -32.15 10.82
C LYS A 444 -48.38 -32.54 9.80
N PRO A 445 -48.03 -33.14 8.64
CA PRO A 445 -46.69 -33.48 8.18
C PRO A 445 -46.00 -32.39 7.36
N LYS A 446 -46.74 -31.40 6.79
CA LYS A 446 -46.17 -30.47 5.80
C LYS A 446 -45.30 -29.36 6.40
N TYR A 447 -45.49 -28.99 7.68
CA TYR A 447 -44.74 -27.95 8.40
C TYR A 447 -44.66 -26.60 7.65
N MET A 448 -45.69 -26.23 6.88
CA MET A 448 -45.68 -25.03 6.03
C MET A 448 -45.26 -23.73 6.76
N PRO A 449 -45.72 -23.44 8.00
CA PRO A 449 -45.26 -22.25 8.72
C PRO A 449 -43.75 -22.20 8.93
N ALA A 450 -43.11 -23.35 9.18
CA ALA A 450 -41.67 -23.45 9.38
C ALA A 450 -40.90 -23.21 8.07
N LEU A 451 -41.28 -23.92 7.00
CA LEU A 451 -40.63 -23.80 5.69
C LEU A 451 -40.74 -22.36 5.14
N VAL A 452 -41.93 -21.76 5.22
CA VAL A 452 -42.19 -20.38 4.77
C VAL A 452 -41.45 -19.36 5.63
N THR A 453 -41.38 -19.55 6.97
CA THR A 453 -40.64 -18.64 7.85
C THR A 453 -39.14 -18.68 7.57
N VAL A 454 -38.55 -19.87 7.41
CA VAL A 454 -37.14 -20.01 7.07
C VAL A 454 -36.83 -19.40 5.71
N ALA A 455 -37.68 -19.63 4.70
CA ALA A 455 -37.56 -18.96 3.40
C ALA A 455 -37.66 -17.43 3.51
N ALA A 456 -38.62 -16.90 4.26
CA ALA A 456 -38.81 -15.46 4.44
C ALA A 456 -37.60 -14.78 5.12
N PHE A 457 -37.00 -15.40 6.13
CA PHE A 457 -35.73 -14.93 6.72
C PHE A 457 -34.56 -15.03 5.71
N GLY A 458 -34.51 -16.08 4.90
CA GLY A 458 -33.53 -16.20 3.81
C GLY A 458 -33.62 -15.06 2.79
N ALA A 459 -34.82 -14.79 2.27
CA ALA A 459 -35.07 -13.68 1.35
C ALA A 459 -34.78 -12.31 1.99
N THR A 460 -35.17 -12.11 3.25
CA THR A 460 -34.87 -10.88 4.00
C THR A 460 -33.36 -10.69 4.18
N GLY A 461 -32.63 -11.77 4.48
CA GLY A 461 -31.16 -11.77 4.56
C GLY A 461 -30.49 -11.41 3.25
N ALA A 462 -30.96 -11.97 2.12
CA ALA A 462 -30.50 -11.60 0.78
C ALA A 462 -30.73 -10.10 0.50
N CYS A 463 -31.95 -9.60 0.74
CA CYS A 463 -32.29 -8.20 0.54
C CYS A 463 -31.44 -7.25 1.41
N LEU A 464 -31.27 -7.55 2.70
CA LEU A 464 -30.43 -6.73 3.60
C LEU A 464 -28.95 -6.78 3.22
N ALA A 465 -28.41 -7.94 2.83
CA ALA A 465 -27.01 -8.08 2.39
C ALA A 465 -26.76 -7.38 1.04
N ALA A 466 -27.74 -7.36 0.14
CA ALA A 466 -27.70 -6.61 -1.11
C ALA A 466 -27.79 -5.10 -0.86
N LEU A 467 -28.74 -4.64 -0.04
CA LEU A 467 -28.91 -3.22 0.32
C LEU A 467 -27.68 -2.67 1.04
N LEU A 468 -27.10 -3.41 1.98
CA LEU A 468 -25.85 -3.03 2.65
C LEU A 468 -24.65 -3.04 1.68
N GLY A 469 -24.61 -3.98 0.74
CA GLY A 469 -23.59 -4.05 -0.30
C GLY A 469 -23.64 -2.86 -1.25
N CYS A 470 -24.83 -2.55 -1.77
CA CYS A 470 -25.08 -1.36 -2.58
C CYS A 470 -24.80 -0.08 -1.80
N TYR A 471 -25.24 0.03 -0.54
CA TYR A 471 -24.92 1.18 0.32
C TYR A 471 -23.42 1.36 0.48
N MET A 472 -22.66 0.31 0.80
CA MET A 472 -21.20 0.39 0.90
C MET A 472 -20.51 0.68 -0.43
N TRP A 473 -21.03 0.18 -1.56
CA TRP A 473 -20.49 0.51 -2.88
C TRP A 473 -20.76 1.97 -3.27
N PHE A 474 -21.97 2.47 -3.03
CA PHE A 474 -22.30 3.88 -3.24
C PHE A 474 -21.57 4.80 -2.27
N ASP A 475 -21.40 4.41 -0.99
CA ASP A 475 -20.68 5.21 -0.01
C ASP A 475 -19.17 5.20 -0.27
N ASN A 476 -18.59 4.07 -0.67
CA ASN A 476 -17.21 4.03 -1.19
C ASN A 476 -17.09 4.89 -2.44
N LYS A 477 -17.95 4.76 -3.45
CA LYS A 477 -17.91 5.62 -4.65
C LYS A 477 -18.16 7.11 -4.36
N ARG A 478 -18.87 7.44 -3.27
CA ARG A 478 -18.99 8.80 -2.72
C ARG A 478 -17.74 9.24 -1.96
N ARG A 479 -17.04 8.32 -1.28
CA ARG A 479 -15.74 8.54 -0.63
C ARG A 479 -14.63 8.68 -1.66
N ASP A 480 -14.48 7.82 -2.65
CA ASP A 480 -13.50 7.97 -3.73
C ASP A 480 -13.65 9.34 -4.43
N ARG A 481 -14.90 9.81 -4.61
CA ARG A 481 -15.21 11.17 -5.09
C ARG A 481 -15.03 12.28 -4.06
N ARG A 482 -15.25 12.02 -2.77
CA ARG A 482 -15.04 12.99 -1.67
C ARG A 482 -13.60 13.02 -1.26
N ASP A 483 -13.02 11.95 -0.77
CA ASP A 483 -11.62 11.74 -0.40
C ASP A 483 -10.66 11.90 -1.59
N GLY A 484 -11.07 11.82 -2.86
CA GLY A 484 -10.27 12.37 -3.97
C GLY A 484 -10.03 13.89 -3.85
N PHE A 485 -10.95 14.59 -3.21
CA PHE A 485 -10.94 16.04 -2.89
C PHE A 485 -10.70 16.31 -1.39
N PHE A 486 -10.89 15.32 -0.51
CA PHE A 486 -10.83 15.40 0.97
C PHE A 486 -9.63 14.68 1.58
N SER A 487 -8.94 13.78 0.87
CA SER A 487 -7.54 13.44 1.22
C SER A 487 -6.67 14.64 0.88
N PHE A 488 -6.88 15.25 -0.30
CA PHE A 488 -6.36 16.55 -0.70
C PHE A 488 -6.68 17.65 0.34
N LEU A 489 -7.95 17.97 0.61
CA LEU A 489 -8.30 18.98 1.63
C LEU A 489 -7.90 18.61 3.06
N ARG A 490 -7.75 17.33 3.43
CA ARG A 490 -7.25 16.93 4.76
C ARG A 490 -5.74 17.04 4.85
N GLN A 491 -5.00 16.75 3.78
CA GLN A 491 -3.56 17.02 3.71
C GLN A 491 -3.30 18.53 3.82
N LEU A 492 -4.02 19.34 3.03
CA LEU A 492 -4.02 20.81 3.11
C LEU A 492 -4.40 21.33 4.51
N THR A 493 -5.55 20.93 5.07
CA THR A 493 -5.96 21.45 6.40
C THR A 493 -5.11 20.92 7.55
N GLN A 494 -4.54 19.71 7.45
CA GLN A 494 -3.61 19.19 8.46
C GLN A 494 -2.25 19.91 8.39
N ALA A 495 -1.74 20.22 7.20
CA ALA A 495 -0.55 21.06 7.02
C ALA A 495 -0.78 22.51 7.52
N LEU A 496 -1.84 23.18 7.05
CA LEU A 496 -2.14 24.57 7.37
C LEU A 496 -2.51 24.78 8.85
N SER A 497 -3.06 23.77 9.54
CA SER A 497 -3.42 23.87 10.96
C SER A 497 -2.24 24.03 11.93
N VAL A 498 -1.00 23.86 11.47
CA VAL A 498 0.23 24.01 12.26
C VAL A 498 0.79 25.44 12.20
N LEU A 499 0.33 26.28 11.27
CA LEU A 499 0.81 27.66 11.13
C LEU A 499 0.19 28.59 12.20
N PRO A 500 0.97 29.48 12.88
CA PRO A 500 0.52 30.11 14.13
C PRO A 500 -0.65 31.11 14.06
N ASN A 501 -1.18 31.41 12.87
CA ASN A 501 -2.26 32.38 12.64
C ASN A 501 -3.42 31.84 11.78
N TYR A 502 -3.50 30.53 11.51
CA TYR A 502 -4.59 29.98 10.71
C TYR A 502 -5.93 30.05 11.46
N GLN A 503 -6.78 31.03 11.12
CA GLN A 503 -8.19 31.02 11.50
C GLN A 503 -8.97 30.07 10.59
N PRO A 504 -9.77 29.13 11.13
CA PRO A 504 -10.56 28.22 10.32
C PRO A 504 -11.72 28.97 9.65
N TRP A 505 -11.92 28.70 8.36
CA TRP A 505 -13.14 29.09 7.64
C TRP A 505 -14.40 28.65 8.41
N PRO A 506 -15.47 29.47 8.43
CA PRO A 506 -16.70 29.11 9.12
C PRO A 506 -17.27 27.82 8.54
N LYS A 507 -17.71 26.91 9.41
CA LYS A 507 -18.28 25.63 8.99
C LYS A 507 -19.58 25.87 8.23
N ILE A 508 -19.54 25.67 6.91
CA ILE A 508 -20.75 25.47 6.11
C ILE A 508 -21.25 24.06 6.43
N ASP A 509 -22.10 23.96 7.47
CA ASP A 509 -22.77 22.70 7.79
C ASP A 509 -23.74 22.36 6.65
N ALA A 510 -23.55 21.21 6.01
CA ALA A 510 -24.29 20.77 4.82
C ALA A 510 -25.75 20.36 5.12
N ARG A 511 -26.38 20.98 6.12
CA ARG A 511 -27.81 20.94 6.46
C ARG A 511 -28.53 22.25 6.14
N ASP A 512 -27.81 23.37 6.04
CA ASP A 512 -28.44 24.67 5.79
C ASP A 512 -28.78 24.92 4.31
N ASN A 513 -28.16 24.15 3.39
CA ASN A 513 -28.43 24.24 1.94
C ASN A 513 -29.82 23.71 1.52
N GLU A 514 -30.65 23.21 2.44
CA GLU A 514 -32.08 22.95 2.21
C GLU A 514 -32.98 24.15 2.63
N ARG A 515 -32.42 25.25 3.16
CA ARG A 515 -33.17 26.40 3.69
C ARG A 515 -32.98 27.74 2.97
N GLN A 516 -32.13 27.81 1.94
CA GLN A 516 -32.09 28.99 1.05
C GLN A 516 -32.86 28.75 -0.25
N LYS A 517 -34.18 28.86 -0.13
CA LYS A 517 -35.00 29.56 -1.12
C LYS A 517 -35.42 30.90 -0.51
N ASP A 518 -35.30 31.96 -1.30
CA ASP A 518 -35.97 33.25 -1.05
C ASP A 518 -37.49 33.05 -0.84
N PRO A 519 -38.20 33.93 -0.08
CA PRO A 519 -38.17 35.36 -0.38
C PRO A 519 -38.22 36.35 0.80
N LEU A 520 -37.72 37.56 0.52
CA LEU A 520 -38.39 38.86 0.72
C LEU A 520 -39.56 38.90 1.74
N GLY A 521 -39.30 39.30 2.98
CA GLY A 521 -40.32 39.50 4.02
C GLY A 521 -39.86 40.35 5.22
N GLU A 522 -40.57 41.45 5.45
CA GLU A 522 -40.67 42.31 6.66
C GLU A 522 -39.66 42.07 7.82
N LYS A 523 -38.72 43.00 8.10
CA LYS A 523 -38.96 44.19 8.95
C LYS A 523 -40.00 44.00 10.06
N LEU A 524 -39.58 43.68 11.29
CA LEU A 524 -40.01 44.39 12.53
C LEU A 524 -39.29 43.90 13.81
N LEU A 525 -39.28 44.77 14.85
CA LEU A 525 -38.89 44.53 16.26
C LEU A 525 -37.42 44.11 16.51
N ARG A 526 -36.52 45.06 16.87
CA ARG A 526 -36.22 45.53 18.25
C ARG A 526 -35.77 44.37 19.19
N ALA A 527 -34.48 44.21 19.54
CA ALA A 527 -33.60 45.06 20.35
C ALA A 527 -34.08 45.29 21.80
N HIS A 528 -33.33 44.81 22.82
CA HIS A 528 -33.04 45.52 24.09
C HIS A 528 -32.08 44.76 25.06
N SER A 529 -31.41 45.54 25.93
CA SER A 529 -30.88 45.23 27.30
C SER A 529 -30.03 43.98 27.61
N LEU A 530 -28.71 44.22 27.79
CA LEU A 530 -27.98 44.20 29.07
C LEU A 530 -28.34 43.24 30.24
N ALA A 531 -27.26 42.70 30.83
CA ALA A 531 -27.01 42.38 32.25
C ALA A 531 -27.57 41.08 32.89
N GLY A 532 -26.74 40.42 33.73
CA GLY A 532 -27.10 39.28 34.57
C GLY A 532 -25.94 38.33 34.91
N ARG A 533 -25.22 38.56 36.02
CA ARG A 533 -24.16 37.64 36.52
C ARG A 533 -24.72 36.61 37.50
N ILE A 534 -24.24 35.36 37.44
CA ILE A 534 -24.05 34.51 38.63
C ILE A 534 -22.66 33.85 38.56
N ILE A 535 -21.95 33.80 39.69
CA ILE A 535 -20.58 33.30 39.82
C ILE A 535 -20.57 32.06 40.72
N ARG A 536 -19.77 31.04 40.40
CA ARG A 536 -19.36 29.97 41.33
C ARG A 536 -17.87 30.05 41.65
N LYS A 537 -17.49 29.68 42.88
CA LYS A 537 -16.11 29.77 43.39
C LYS A 537 -15.25 28.61 42.87
N VAL A 538 -13.94 28.86 42.68
CA VAL A 538 -12.91 27.88 42.31
C VAL A 538 -11.75 28.00 43.30
N LYS A 539 -11.19 26.89 43.77
CA LYS A 539 -10.02 26.87 44.67
C LYS A 539 -8.69 26.98 43.91
N CYS A 540 -7.72 27.63 44.56
CA CYS A 540 -6.31 27.68 44.14
C CYS A 540 -5.68 26.27 44.03
N GLY A 541 -4.58 26.14 43.30
CA GLY A 541 -3.78 24.91 43.19
C GLY A 541 -2.43 24.95 43.93
N GLU A 542 -2.05 26.10 44.50
CA GLU A 542 -0.82 26.31 45.32
C GLU A 542 0.54 26.04 44.64
N GLU A 543 0.54 25.66 43.36
CA GLU A 543 1.71 25.59 42.47
C GLU A 543 2.48 26.92 42.44
N ARG A 544 3.79 26.86 42.75
CA ARG A 544 4.74 27.98 42.68
C ARG A 544 5.64 27.85 41.44
N PRO A 545 6.08 28.95 40.81
CA PRO A 545 5.91 30.35 41.23
C PRO A 545 4.57 30.99 40.82
N ASN A 546 3.79 30.38 39.92
CA ASN A 546 2.52 30.93 39.46
C ASN A 546 1.43 29.85 39.41
N CYS A 547 0.34 30.05 40.16
CA CYS A 547 -0.81 29.15 40.13
C CYS A 547 -1.59 29.28 38.80
N ILE A 548 -1.55 28.21 37.99
CA ILE A 548 -2.18 28.14 36.67
C ILE A 548 -3.67 28.51 36.74
N ARG A 549 -4.41 28.04 37.77
CA ARG A 549 -5.85 28.33 37.93
C ARG A 549 -6.20 29.79 38.21
N CYS A 550 -5.29 30.55 38.83
CA CYS A 550 -5.50 31.98 39.06
C CYS A 550 -5.16 32.79 37.79
N SER A 551 -4.06 32.42 37.13
CA SER A 551 -3.66 32.99 35.84
C SER A 551 -4.73 32.79 34.76
N SER A 552 -5.20 31.56 34.56
CA SER A 552 -6.21 31.20 33.56
C SER A 552 -7.62 31.73 33.84
N THR A 553 -7.84 32.40 34.97
CA THR A 553 -9.11 33.05 35.31
C THR A 553 -8.99 34.57 35.48
N GLY A 554 -7.85 35.16 35.09
CA GLY A 554 -7.64 36.61 35.10
C GLY A 554 -7.59 37.25 36.48
N ARG A 555 -7.28 36.47 37.54
CA ARG A 555 -7.23 36.97 38.92
C ARG A 555 -5.79 37.16 39.38
N LYS A 556 -5.51 38.28 40.04
CA LYS A 556 -4.24 38.47 40.75
C LYS A 556 -4.06 37.34 41.78
N CYS A 557 -2.88 36.75 41.80
CA CYS A 557 -2.45 35.83 42.86
C CYS A 557 -1.78 36.64 43.97
N GLU A 558 -1.99 36.29 45.24
CA GLU A 558 -1.40 37.00 46.39
C GLU A 558 0.09 36.73 46.56
N TYR A 559 0.62 35.67 45.95
CA TYR A 559 2.07 35.41 45.90
C TYR A 559 2.76 36.33 44.88
N ASN A 560 3.04 37.56 45.27
CA ASN A 560 3.89 38.46 44.49
C ASN A 560 4.72 39.36 45.41
N SER A 561 6.05 39.32 45.28
CA SER A 561 7.01 40.19 45.97
C SER A 561 8.32 40.26 45.16
N PRO A 562 9.07 41.37 45.22
CA PRO A 562 9.91 41.79 44.10
C PRO A 562 11.35 41.24 44.11
N ALA A 563 12.04 41.44 42.98
CA ALA A 563 13.43 41.09 42.75
C ALA A 563 14.43 41.93 43.56
N PRO A 564 15.74 41.60 43.47
CA PRO A 564 16.63 42.60 42.91
C PRO A 564 17.57 42.08 41.81
N SER A 565 18.06 43.02 40.99
CA SER A 565 19.08 42.83 39.96
C SER A 565 20.50 42.95 40.52
N ARG A 566 21.51 42.48 39.75
CA ARG A 566 22.88 43.03 39.73
C ARG A 566 23.61 42.63 38.44
N HIS A 567 24.52 43.50 37.98
CA HIS A 567 25.30 43.35 36.75
C HIS A 567 26.68 42.74 37.04
N ALA A 568 27.30 42.13 36.02
CA ALA A 568 28.75 41.99 35.92
C ALA A 568 29.19 42.13 34.45
N SER A 569 30.27 42.88 34.25
CA SER A 569 30.77 43.40 32.98
C SER A 569 31.47 42.39 32.07
N THR A 570 31.35 42.65 30.76
CA THR A 570 32.30 42.37 29.66
C THR A 570 33.66 41.76 30.00
N SER A 571 34.02 40.71 29.25
CA SER A 571 35.29 40.65 28.51
C SER A 571 35.10 39.82 27.24
N GLY A 572 35.78 40.18 26.15
CA GLY A 572 35.70 39.47 24.87
C GLY A 572 36.94 38.63 24.62
N ALA A 573 36.76 37.37 24.23
CA ALA A 573 37.82 36.50 23.72
C ALA A 573 37.26 35.56 22.66
N SER A 574 37.97 35.39 21.55
CA SER A 574 37.62 34.43 20.51
C SER A 574 38.03 33.03 20.92
N MET A 575 37.12 32.04 20.83
CA MET A 575 37.49 30.62 20.87
C MET A 575 36.67 29.79 19.89
N VAL A 576 37.40 29.02 19.08
CA VAL A 576 36.89 28.02 18.14
C VAL A 576 36.27 26.84 18.93
N PRO A 577 35.05 26.38 18.60
CA PRO A 577 34.54 25.12 19.10
C PRO A 577 35.28 23.96 18.43
N GLY A 578 36.27 23.39 19.13
CA GLY A 578 37.03 22.23 18.64
C GLY A 578 36.16 20.96 18.48
N PRO A 579 36.59 19.99 17.65
CA PRO A 579 35.84 18.75 17.46
C PRO A 579 36.00 17.84 18.68
N ASN A 580 34.95 17.70 19.51
CA ASN A 580 34.67 16.47 20.27
C ASN A 580 33.33 16.50 21.02
N ARG A 581 32.28 15.96 20.40
CA ARG A 581 31.18 15.28 21.11
C ARG A 581 30.85 13.99 20.33
N PRO A 582 31.28 12.80 20.79
CA PRO A 582 30.94 11.56 20.11
C PRO A 582 29.46 11.24 20.29
N LEU A 583 28.84 10.76 19.21
CA LEU A 583 27.51 10.12 19.28
C LEU A 583 27.61 8.87 20.17
N SER A 584 26.63 8.68 21.07
CA SER A 584 26.56 7.52 21.97
C SER A 584 26.54 6.21 21.17
N LEU A 585 27.50 5.32 21.41
CA LEU A 585 27.68 4.11 20.61
C LEU A 585 26.91 2.90 21.17
N VAL A 586 26.34 2.13 20.25
CA VAL A 586 26.14 0.67 20.39
C VAL A 586 27.00 0.00 19.30
N PRO A 587 27.86 -1.00 19.62
CA PRO A 587 28.95 -1.39 18.73
C PRO A 587 28.65 -2.63 17.86
N SER A 588 27.77 -2.51 16.87
CA SER A 588 27.74 -3.44 15.72
C SER A 588 27.14 -2.79 14.47
N SER A 589 26.02 -2.09 14.66
CA SER A 589 25.12 -1.56 13.64
C SER A 589 25.55 -0.21 13.04
N VAL A 590 26.72 0.32 13.41
CA VAL A 590 27.11 1.73 13.15
C VAL A 590 28.16 1.89 12.03
N TRP A 591 28.97 0.86 11.73
CA TRP A 591 30.11 1.03 10.81
C TRP A 591 29.69 1.22 9.34
N TRP A 592 28.65 0.51 8.91
CA TRP A 592 28.16 0.55 7.52
C TRP A 592 27.36 1.83 7.24
N GLU A 593 26.57 2.33 8.20
CA GLU A 593 25.97 3.69 8.10
C GLU A 593 27.05 4.76 8.00
N ARG A 594 28.10 4.71 8.84
CA ARG A 594 29.22 5.65 8.76
C ARG A 594 29.99 5.54 7.43
N ARG A 595 30.15 4.34 6.87
CA ARG A 595 30.77 4.14 5.55
C ARG A 595 29.91 4.77 4.45
N ALA A 596 28.60 4.51 4.45
CA ALA A 596 27.67 5.08 3.48
C ALA A 596 27.66 6.62 3.55
N PHE A 597 27.58 7.20 4.76
CA PHE A 597 27.65 8.65 4.94
C PHE A 597 29.01 9.24 4.49
N ALA A 598 30.12 8.58 4.79
CA ALA A 598 31.45 9.01 4.34
C ALA A 598 31.58 8.95 2.80
N HIS A 599 31.11 7.89 2.16
CA HIS A 599 31.07 7.77 0.71
C HIS A 599 30.21 8.86 0.07
N TYR A 600 29.05 9.19 0.67
CA TYR A 600 28.23 10.32 0.21
C TYR A 600 29.00 11.64 0.32
N PHE A 601 29.60 11.91 1.48
CA PHE A 601 30.31 13.17 1.74
C PHE A 601 31.54 13.35 0.83
N GLN A 602 32.27 12.28 0.54
CA GLN A 602 33.50 12.31 -0.24
C GLN A 602 33.27 12.27 -1.76
N HIS A 603 32.21 11.59 -2.21
CA HIS A 603 32.01 11.31 -3.64
C HIS A 603 30.59 11.68 -4.12
N ALA A 604 29.54 11.09 -3.54
CA ALA A 604 28.20 11.25 -4.13
C ALA A 604 27.72 12.71 -4.12
N ALA A 605 27.97 13.47 -3.05
CA ALA A 605 27.48 14.85 -2.91
C ALA A 605 27.98 15.80 -4.02
N SER A 606 29.24 15.69 -4.44
CA SER A 606 29.80 16.54 -5.51
C SER A 606 29.26 16.15 -6.88
N PHE A 607 29.18 14.85 -7.17
CA PHE A 607 28.62 14.34 -8.43
C PHE A 607 27.11 14.63 -8.56
N ILE A 608 26.33 14.42 -7.50
CA ILE A 608 24.89 14.74 -7.46
C ILE A 608 24.68 16.24 -7.72
N ALA A 609 25.55 17.11 -7.20
CA ALA A 609 25.46 18.57 -7.37
C ALA A 609 25.77 19.08 -8.79
N GLY A 610 26.35 18.24 -9.68
CA GLY A 610 26.62 18.61 -11.08
C GLY A 610 27.45 19.88 -11.29
N GLY A 611 28.27 20.27 -10.31
CA GLY A 611 29.04 21.54 -10.32
C GLY A 611 28.25 22.82 -10.00
N LEU A 612 26.94 22.74 -9.72
CA LEU A 612 26.04 23.91 -9.70
C LEU A 612 25.49 24.31 -8.32
N ASP A 613 25.26 23.34 -7.43
CA ASP A 613 24.66 23.55 -6.11
C ASP A 613 25.43 22.76 -5.02
N ILE A 614 26.76 22.76 -5.11
CA ILE A 614 27.66 21.99 -4.22
C ILE A 614 27.42 22.33 -2.74
N ASP A 615 27.21 23.60 -2.42
CA ASP A 615 26.91 24.07 -1.06
C ASP A 615 25.63 23.46 -0.48
N PHE A 616 24.64 23.11 -1.31
CA PHE A 616 23.43 22.43 -0.86
C PHE A 616 23.73 20.97 -0.50
N TRP A 617 24.29 20.21 -1.45
CA TRP A 617 24.48 18.76 -1.30
C TRP A 617 25.61 18.40 -0.33
N GLY A 618 26.71 19.16 -0.34
CA GLY A 618 27.86 18.97 0.56
C GLY A 618 27.75 19.77 1.87
N GLY A 619 27.06 20.91 1.88
CA GLY A 619 26.92 21.79 3.05
C GLY A 619 25.58 21.65 3.77
N VAL A 620 24.49 22.14 3.16
CA VAL A 620 23.16 22.21 3.80
C VAL A 620 22.65 20.83 4.20
N VAL A 621 22.66 19.87 3.29
CA VAL A 621 22.18 18.50 3.53
C VAL A 621 23.00 17.82 4.63
N THR A 622 24.33 18.02 4.66
CA THR A 622 25.21 17.38 5.66
C THR A 622 25.12 18.05 7.03
N GLN A 623 24.77 19.33 7.10
CA GLN A 623 24.40 20.02 8.33
C GLN A 623 23.03 19.56 8.85
N ALA A 624 22.04 19.41 7.97
CA ALA A 624 20.71 18.90 8.30
C ALA A 624 20.79 17.45 8.87
N CYS A 625 21.65 16.60 8.30
CA CYS A 625 21.95 15.26 8.84
C CYS A 625 22.45 15.23 10.30
N ARG A 626 22.97 16.34 10.83
CA ARG A 626 23.39 16.44 12.25
C ARG A 626 22.25 16.79 13.20
N ARG A 627 21.11 17.26 12.66
CA ARG A 627 19.92 17.66 13.42
C ARG A 627 18.79 16.65 13.26
N GLU A 628 18.62 16.12 12.06
CA GLU A 628 17.46 15.31 11.67
C GLU A 628 17.84 13.89 11.23
N PRO A 629 17.39 12.85 11.98
CA PRO A 629 17.68 11.46 11.61
C PRO A 629 17.00 11.03 10.30
N ALA A 630 15.87 11.64 9.94
CA ALA A 630 15.24 11.41 8.64
C ALA A 630 16.15 11.78 7.46
N VAL A 631 16.90 12.88 7.57
CA VAL A 631 17.80 13.37 6.52
C VAL A 631 19.06 12.49 6.44
N TRP A 632 19.61 12.07 7.59
CA TRP A 632 20.70 11.08 7.69
C TRP A 632 20.33 9.76 6.96
N ASP A 633 19.13 9.25 7.22
CA ASP A 633 18.62 8.03 6.59
C ASP A 633 18.47 8.17 5.07
N ALA A 634 17.92 9.29 4.60
CA ALA A 634 17.78 9.56 3.18
C ALA A 634 19.15 9.65 2.48
N VAL A 635 20.14 10.30 3.10
CA VAL A 635 21.52 10.39 2.59
C VAL A 635 22.20 9.02 2.50
N ASN A 636 22.04 8.15 3.49
CA ASN A 636 22.59 6.80 3.43
C ASN A 636 21.92 5.95 2.34
N ALA A 637 20.60 6.09 2.14
CA ALA A 637 19.87 5.45 1.05
C ALA A 637 20.36 5.89 -0.33
N ILE A 638 20.57 7.20 -0.54
CA ILE A 638 21.19 7.75 -1.75
C ILE A 638 22.59 7.14 -1.95
N SER A 639 23.42 7.11 -0.91
CA SER A 639 24.80 6.64 -1.02
C SER A 639 24.92 5.18 -1.48
N ALA A 640 24.14 4.26 -0.92
CA ALA A 640 24.18 2.86 -1.31
C ALA A 640 23.57 2.56 -2.69
N LEU A 641 22.69 3.43 -3.20
CA LEU A 641 22.26 3.41 -4.60
C LEU A 641 23.36 3.97 -5.53
N PHE A 642 24.13 4.95 -5.07
CA PHE A 642 25.24 5.55 -5.80
C PHE A 642 26.46 4.61 -5.90
N GLU A 643 26.79 3.89 -4.82
CA GLU A 643 27.87 2.88 -4.76
C GLU A 643 27.72 1.77 -5.82
N ASN A 644 26.48 1.37 -6.15
CA ASN A 644 26.17 0.22 -7.01
C ASN A 644 24.91 0.47 -7.85
N SER A 645 25.00 1.49 -8.71
CA SER A 645 23.95 1.83 -9.68
C SER A 645 23.89 0.82 -10.84
N GLU A 646 22.69 0.31 -11.13
CA GLU A 646 22.38 -0.35 -12.40
C GLU A 646 21.70 0.68 -13.32
N PRO A 647 22.13 0.87 -14.58
CA PRO A 647 21.41 1.73 -15.51
C PRO A 647 20.02 1.15 -15.78
N CYS A 648 18.97 1.89 -15.41
CA CYS A 648 17.58 1.46 -15.56
C CYS A 648 17.09 1.73 -16.99
N PHE A 649 17.20 0.74 -17.88
CA PHE A 649 16.97 0.84 -19.33
C PHE A 649 15.53 1.20 -19.78
N ASP A 650 14.52 1.12 -18.89
CA ASP A 650 13.16 1.57 -19.20
C ASP A 650 13.12 3.07 -19.60
N PRO A 651 12.60 3.45 -20.78
CA PRO A 651 12.41 4.85 -21.14
C PRO A 651 11.49 5.61 -20.15
N VAL A 652 11.73 6.90 -19.97
CA VAL A 652 11.07 7.72 -18.94
C VAL A 652 9.56 7.91 -19.20
N TRP A 653 9.15 7.86 -20.47
CA TRP A 653 7.77 7.99 -20.97
C TRP A 653 6.93 6.73 -20.78
N LEU A 654 7.55 5.63 -20.36
CA LEU A 654 6.91 4.32 -20.28
C LEU A 654 6.63 3.90 -18.84
N ARG A 655 5.47 3.25 -18.67
CA ARG A 655 5.11 2.65 -17.39
C ARG A 655 6.03 1.48 -17.08
N ARG A 656 6.52 1.43 -15.83
CA ARG A 656 7.34 0.33 -15.35
C ARG A 656 6.47 -0.76 -14.75
N ASN A 657 6.80 -2.01 -15.08
CA ASN A 657 6.10 -3.18 -14.59
C ASN A 657 6.75 -3.71 -13.30
N ASP A 658 6.04 -3.62 -12.16
CA ASP A 658 6.49 -4.12 -10.84
C ASP A 658 6.83 -5.63 -10.81
N ASN A 659 6.40 -6.39 -11.83
CA ASN A 659 6.64 -7.84 -11.90
C ASN A 659 8.04 -8.23 -12.37
N TYR A 660 8.91 -7.28 -12.75
CA TYR A 660 10.32 -7.59 -12.99
C TYR A 660 11.02 -7.90 -11.66
N GLY A 661 11.14 -9.20 -11.37
CA GLY A 661 11.78 -9.75 -10.18
C GLY A 661 13.30 -9.56 -10.18
N GLN A 662 13.78 -8.31 -10.13
CA GLN A 662 15.17 -8.00 -9.84
C GLN A 662 15.57 -8.70 -8.55
N THR A 663 16.63 -9.51 -8.61
CA THR A 663 17.13 -10.24 -7.45
C THR A 663 17.85 -9.25 -6.53
N LEU A 664 17.06 -8.61 -5.65
CA LEU A 664 17.47 -7.49 -4.79
C LEU A 664 18.87 -7.70 -4.19
N ARG A 665 19.88 -7.02 -4.77
CA ARG A 665 21.27 -7.01 -4.29
C ARG A 665 21.32 -6.45 -2.85
N PRO A 666 22.31 -6.83 -2.01
CA PRO A 666 22.38 -6.39 -0.61
C PRO A 666 22.22 -4.87 -0.44
N ASN A 667 23.04 -4.05 -1.10
CA ASN A 667 23.02 -2.59 -1.00
C ASN A 667 21.64 -1.97 -1.34
N HIS A 668 20.88 -2.57 -2.27
CA HIS A 668 19.55 -2.08 -2.63
C HIS A 668 18.52 -2.39 -1.53
N ARG A 669 18.69 -3.48 -0.77
CA ARG A 669 17.88 -3.76 0.43
C ARG A 669 18.20 -2.77 1.54
N ASP A 670 19.47 -2.39 1.70
CA ASP A 670 19.91 -1.44 2.71
C ASP A 670 19.44 -0.01 2.39
N ALA A 671 19.50 0.39 1.11
CA ALA A 671 18.86 1.62 0.63
C ALA A 671 17.36 1.65 0.92
N LEU A 672 16.62 0.58 0.64
CA LEU A 672 15.19 0.48 0.95
C LEU A 672 14.89 0.48 2.46
N ARG A 673 15.75 -0.13 3.29
CA ARG A 673 15.66 -0.10 4.77
C ARG A 673 15.77 1.34 5.28
N TRP A 674 16.83 2.06 4.91
CA TRP A 674 17.02 3.45 5.32
C TRP A 674 15.93 4.38 4.76
N TYR A 675 15.56 4.24 3.49
CA TYR A 675 14.48 5.06 2.91
C TYR A 675 13.15 4.86 3.65
N SER A 676 12.82 3.61 4.02
CA SER A 676 11.65 3.31 4.85
C SER A 676 11.74 3.92 6.26
N ARG A 677 12.94 3.92 6.88
CA ARG A 677 13.20 4.52 8.19
C ARG A 677 13.09 6.05 8.16
N SER A 678 13.56 6.68 7.08
CA SER A 678 13.39 8.10 6.79
C SER A 678 11.91 8.49 6.63
N LEU A 679 11.17 7.80 5.75
CA LEU A 679 9.75 8.03 5.52
C LEU A 679 8.91 7.87 6.79
N ALA A 680 9.18 6.84 7.60
CA ALA A 680 8.50 6.61 8.87
C ALA A 680 8.80 7.72 9.89
N THR A 681 10.03 8.19 9.94
CA THR A 681 10.45 9.32 10.79
C THR A 681 9.77 10.62 10.38
N MET A 682 9.86 11.01 9.10
CA MET A 682 9.19 12.21 8.57
C MET A 682 7.69 12.18 8.84
N ARG A 683 7.03 11.06 8.51
CA ARG A 683 5.59 10.89 8.75
C ARG A 683 5.23 11.07 10.22
N ARG A 684 6.01 10.49 11.13
CA ARG A 684 5.81 10.65 12.58
C ARG A 684 5.98 12.11 13.03
N GLN A 685 6.95 12.85 12.48
CA GLN A 685 7.13 14.27 12.80
C GLN A 685 5.98 15.12 12.24
N ILE A 686 5.47 14.81 11.05
CA ILE A 686 4.28 15.45 10.44
C ILE A 686 3.04 15.21 11.29
N ASP A 687 2.78 13.96 11.68
CA ASP A 687 1.66 13.57 12.57
C ASP A 687 1.79 14.19 13.98
N GLN A 688 2.97 14.69 14.35
CA GLN A 688 3.25 15.41 15.60
C GLN A 688 3.26 16.95 15.44
N GLY A 689 3.11 17.49 14.23
CA GLY A 689 3.18 18.93 13.95
C GLY A 689 4.55 19.56 14.25
N SER A 690 5.63 18.76 14.20
CA SER A 690 6.97 19.15 14.67
C SER A 690 8.02 19.37 13.57
N VAL A 691 7.63 19.22 12.30
CA VAL A 691 8.54 19.37 11.14
C VAL A 691 8.82 20.84 10.83
N ASP A 692 10.10 21.19 10.71
CA ASP A 692 10.51 22.41 10.02
C ASP A 692 10.23 22.26 8.50
N ILE A 693 9.55 23.25 7.94
CA ILE A 693 9.26 23.38 6.52
C ILE A 693 10.50 23.18 5.63
N ASN A 694 11.65 23.71 6.02
CA ASN A 694 12.89 23.53 5.28
C ASN A 694 13.36 22.07 5.26
N ILE A 695 13.17 21.36 6.38
CA ILE A 695 13.48 19.92 6.50
C ILE A 695 12.49 19.07 5.68
N ALA A 696 11.22 19.48 5.58
CA ALA A 696 10.26 18.86 4.67
C ALA A 696 10.71 19.00 3.20
N LEU A 697 11.05 20.22 2.76
CA LEU A 697 11.47 20.49 1.39
C LEU A 697 12.81 19.82 1.02
N ILE A 698 13.79 19.84 1.92
CA ILE A 698 15.04 19.08 1.77
C ILE A 698 14.72 17.59 1.64
N SER A 699 13.85 17.04 2.47
CA SER A 699 13.46 15.63 2.39
C SER A 699 12.77 15.29 1.08
N CYS A 700 11.91 16.18 0.55
CA CYS A 700 11.33 16.02 -0.79
C CYS A 700 12.42 15.94 -1.88
N VAL A 701 13.42 16.82 -1.87
CA VAL A 701 14.55 16.79 -2.83
C VAL A 701 15.34 15.48 -2.71
N LEU A 702 15.61 15.01 -1.49
CA LEU A 702 16.30 13.73 -1.27
C LEU A 702 15.44 12.51 -1.68
N PHE A 703 14.13 12.54 -1.48
CA PHE A 703 13.23 11.46 -1.90
C PHE A 703 13.07 11.41 -3.41
N ILE A 704 13.01 12.56 -4.10
CA ILE A 704 13.09 12.66 -5.56
C ILE A 704 14.38 12.01 -6.07
N CYS A 705 15.51 12.26 -5.41
CA CYS A 705 16.80 11.63 -5.74
C CYS A 705 16.73 10.10 -5.60
N ILE A 706 16.20 9.57 -4.49
CA ILE A 706 16.07 8.13 -4.23
C ILE A 706 15.16 7.44 -5.27
N GLU A 707 13.97 7.98 -5.51
CA GLU A 707 13.01 7.41 -6.47
C GLU A 707 13.58 7.42 -7.89
N THR A 708 14.31 8.48 -8.26
CA THR A 708 14.95 8.62 -9.56
C THR A 708 16.11 7.63 -9.74
N LEU A 709 16.99 7.49 -8.73
CA LEU A 709 18.06 6.48 -8.68
C LEU A 709 17.51 5.04 -8.73
N GLN A 710 16.34 4.78 -8.14
CA GLN A 710 15.65 3.49 -8.24
C GLN A 710 14.89 3.31 -9.57
N GLY A 711 14.82 4.34 -10.42
CA GLY A 711 14.14 4.32 -11.71
C GLY A 711 12.61 4.29 -11.62
N ARG A 712 12.02 4.95 -10.61
CA ARG A 712 10.58 5.13 -10.39
C ARG A 712 10.15 6.57 -10.63
N VAL A 713 10.32 7.04 -11.88
CA VAL A 713 10.16 8.46 -12.24
C VAL A 713 8.73 8.97 -12.02
N GLU A 714 7.69 8.12 -12.12
CA GLU A 714 6.31 8.49 -11.74
C GLU A 714 6.22 9.00 -10.28
N GLU A 715 6.85 8.32 -9.32
CA GLU A 715 6.78 8.71 -7.91
C GLU A 715 7.66 9.94 -7.63
N ALA A 716 8.82 10.04 -8.30
CA ALA A 716 9.65 11.25 -8.28
C ALA A 716 8.89 12.49 -8.79
N LEU A 717 8.08 12.34 -9.85
CA LEU A 717 7.22 13.40 -10.39
C LEU A 717 6.09 13.79 -9.42
N ARG A 718 5.50 12.83 -8.71
CA ARG A 718 4.48 13.11 -7.67
C ARG A 718 5.09 13.81 -6.45
N LEU A 719 6.28 13.39 -6.00
CA LEU A 719 7.04 14.07 -4.94
C LEU A 719 7.43 15.50 -5.33
N TYR A 720 7.81 15.72 -6.61
CA TYR A 720 8.04 17.05 -7.16
C TYR A 720 6.77 17.91 -7.08
N GLN A 721 5.62 17.42 -7.58
CA GLN A 721 4.33 18.14 -7.51
C GLN A 721 3.94 18.50 -6.07
N GLN A 722 4.16 17.60 -5.10
CA GLN A 722 3.89 17.84 -3.68
C GLN A 722 4.78 18.95 -3.10
N GLY A 723 6.08 18.94 -3.40
CA GLY A 723 7.00 20.00 -2.98
C GLY A 723 6.66 21.36 -3.60
N VAL A 724 6.16 21.38 -4.84
CA VAL A 724 5.67 22.61 -5.50
C VAL A 724 4.39 23.14 -4.85
N SER A 725 3.43 22.29 -4.48
CA SER A 725 2.25 22.73 -3.69
C SER A 725 2.67 23.39 -2.38
N LEU A 726 3.61 22.75 -1.66
CA LEU A 726 4.15 23.28 -0.41
C LEU A 726 4.83 24.65 -0.61
N ILE A 727 5.61 24.84 -1.68
CA ILE A 727 6.22 26.13 -2.04
C ILE A 727 5.16 27.24 -2.19
N PHE A 728 4.06 26.98 -2.92
CA PHE A 728 3.00 27.98 -3.09
C PHE A 728 2.23 28.27 -1.80
N GLU A 729 1.93 27.25 -0.98
CA GLU A 729 1.24 27.42 0.31
C GLU A 729 2.05 28.33 1.25
N LEU A 730 3.39 28.23 1.23
CA LEU A 730 4.29 29.06 2.04
C LEU A 730 4.30 30.52 1.61
N ARG A 731 4.36 30.79 0.30
CA ARG A 731 4.31 32.16 -0.23
C ARG A 731 2.92 32.79 -0.08
N ALA A 732 1.86 32.03 -0.33
CA ALA A 732 0.47 32.49 -0.13
C ALA A 732 0.13 32.77 1.35
N GLY A 733 0.78 32.09 2.30
CA GLY A 733 0.55 32.25 3.74
C GLY A 733 1.04 33.57 4.36
N GLY A 734 1.77 34.43 3.62
CA GLY A 734 2.23 35.75 4.10
C GLY A 734 3.13 35.72 5.34
N ALA A 735 3.78 34.58 5.61
CA ALA A 735 4.30 34.22 6.94
C ALA A 735 5.67 34.84 7.28
N ARG A 736 5.80 36.17 7.25
CA ARG A 736 6.93 36.95 7.79
C ARG A 736 8.34 36.53 7.32
N LEU A 737 8.51 36.16 6.04
CA LEU A 737 9.82 35.76 5.49
C LEU A 737 10.91 36.85 5.58
N GLY A 738 10.54 38.13 5.68
CA GLY A 738 11.47 39.27 5.73
C GLY A 738 12.28 39.45 7.03
N SER A 739 12.23 38.52 7.99
CA SER A 739 12.98 38.64 9.26
C SER A 739 13.47 37.33 9.87
N ARG A 740 13.65 36.26 9.06
CA ARG A 740 14.38 35.04 9.46
C ARG A 740 15.58 34.79 8.55
N PRO A 741 16.74 34.34 9.09
CA PRO A 741 17.91 34.00 8.27
C PRO A 741 17.65 32.81 7.34
N ASP A 742 16.69 31.93 7.70
CA ASP A 742 16.33 30.74 6.93
C ASP A 742 15.64 31.07 5.58
N SER A 743 15.22 32.33 5.39
CA SER A 743 14.55 32.81 4.17
C SER A 743 15.45 32.68 2.92
N ALA A 744 16.74 32.97 3.06
CA ALA A 744 17.73 32.86 1.97
C ALA A 744 17.93 31.41 1.50
N LEU A 745 17.87 30.42 2.41
CA LEU A 745 17.98 29.01 2.01
C LEU A 745 16.80 28.59 1.12
N PHE A 746 15.59 29.03 1.46
CA PHE A 746 14.38 28.76 0.69
C PHE A 746 14.43 29.45 -0.69
N GLU A 747 14.64 30.76 -0.72
CA GLU A 747 14.58 31.58 -1.93
C GLU A 747 15.78 31.37 -2.86
N ASP A 748 17.02 31.41 -2.37
CA ASP A 748 18.21 31.34 -3.24
C ASP A 748 18.49 29.91 -3.73
N THR A 749 18.08 28.89 -2.97
CA THR A 749 18.57 27.50 -3.15
C THR A 749 17.44 26.51 -3.41
N ILE A 750 16.50 26.34 -2.47
CA ILE A 750 15.45 25.32 -2.60
C ILE A 750 14.51 25.64 -3.78
N PHE A 751 14.01 26.87 -3.89
CA PHE A 751 13.10 27.25 -4.96
C PHE A 751 13.73 27.07 -6.37
N PRO A 752 14.97 27.52 -6.64
CA PRO A 752 15.68 27.22 -7.87
C PRO A 752 15.89 25.73 -8.18
N ILE A 753 16.05 24.86 -7.17
CA ILE A 753 16.14 23.40 -7.39
C ILE A 753 14.81 22.88 -7.94
N PHE A 754 13.68 23.30 -7.36
CA PHE A 754 12.35 22.92 -7.87
C PHE A 754 12.08 23.50 -9.27
N LEU A 755 12.47 24.74 -9.59
CA LEU A 755 12.30 25.28 -10.95
C LEU A 755 13.09 24.48 -12.02
N ARG A 756 14.29 24.01 -11.68
CA ARG A 756 15.09 23.13 -12.57
C ARG A 756 14.41 21.77 -12.77
N LEU A 757 14.04 21.10 -11.68
CA LEU A 757 13.26 19.85 -11.72
C LEU A 757 11.99 20.01 -12.56
N GLY A 758 11.28 21.13 -12.41
CA GLY A 758 10.09 21.46 -13.18
C GLY A 758 10.35 21.53 -14.68
N THR A 759 11.40 22.23 -15.11
CA THR A 759 11.76 22.36 -16.53
C THR A 759 12.06 20.99 -17.18
N ILE A 760 12.63 20.06 -16.41
CA ILE A 760 12.83 18.67 -16.85
C ILE A 760 11.51 17.88 -16.81
N ALA A 761 10.74 17.98 -15.73
CA ALA A 761 9.43 17.35 -15.58
C ALA A 761 8.46 17.74 -16.70
N LEU A 762 8.51 19.01 -17.12
CA LEU A 762 7.86 19.51 -18.32
C LEU A 762 8.36 18.73 -19.53
N SER A 763 9.67 18.78 -19.84
CA SER A 763 10.28 18.06 -20.96
C SER A 763 9.79 16.61 -21.07
N ILE A 764 9.66 15.89 -19.94
CA ILE A 764 9.38 14.45 -19.94
C ILE A 764 7.91 14.01 -19.76
N SER A 765 7.05 14.80 -19.10
CA SER A 765 5.76 14.27 -18.60
C SER A 765 4.59 15.27 -18.62
N GLY A 766 4.80 16.47 -19.15
CA GLY A 766 3.72 17.48 -19.26
C GLY A 766 3.29 18.11 -17.93
N VAL A 767 3.98 17.81 -16.83
CA VAL A 767 3.68 18.37 -15.50
C VAL A 767 3.80 19.89 -15.51
N PRO A 768 2.83 20.64 -14.96
CA PRO A 768 2.83 22.10 -15.00
C PRO A 768 3.97 22.72 -14.18
N VAL A 769 4.61 23.71 -14.78
CA VAL A 769 5.66 24.57 -14.18
C VAL A 769 5.21 26.04 -14.14
N SER A 770 4.11 26.38 -14.82
CA SER A 770 3.68 27.75 -15.12
C SER A 770 3.66 28.68 -13.90
N GLY A 771 3.13 28.25 -12.75
CA GLY A 771 3.10 29.08 -11.55
C GLY A 771 4.50 29.49 -11.04
N LEU A 772 5.48 28.56 -11.08
CA LEU A 772 6.86 28.85 -10.66
C LEU A 772 7.58 29.75 -11.68
N LEU A 773 7.12 29.73 -12.93
CA LEU A 773 7.65 30.52 -14.02
C LEU A 773 7.08 31.96 -14.03
N GLU A 774 5.81 32.13 -13.68
CA GLU A 774 5.16 33.44 -13.53
C GLU A 774 5.82 34.29 -12.44
N GLU A 775 6.19 33.67 -11.31
CA GLU A 775 6.96 34.31 -10.22
C GLU A 775 8.37 34.75 -10.65
N MET A 776 8.88 34.26 -11.79
CA MET A 776 10.24 34.48 -12.29
C MET A 776 10.30 35.40 -13.52
N ARG A 777 9.16 35.98 -13.95
CA ARG A 777 9.11 36.98 -15.03
C ARG A 777 9.71 38.30 -14.57
N GLY A 778 10.96 38.53 -14.98
CA GLY A 778 11.70 39.77 -14.71
C GLY A 778 13.21 39.59 -14.47
N LEU A 779 13.70 38.34 -14.39
CA LEU A 779 15.11 38.03 -14.09
C LEU A 779 16.13 38.36 -15.19
N ILE A 780 15.70 38.92 -16.33
CA ILE A 780 16.58 39.28 -17.44
C ILE A 780 16.83 40.78 -17.38
N GLY A 781 18.06 41.16 -17.04
CA GLY A 781 18.57 42.52 -17.12
C GLY A 781 19.81 42.58 -18.01
N ASN A 782 20.33 43.80 -18.21
CA ASN A 782 21.45 44.05 -19.14
C ASN A 782 22.77 43.33 -18.76
N THR A 783 22.91 42.89 -17.50
CA THR A 783 24.05 42.14 -16.96
C THR A 783 23.59 41.16 -15.89
N PHE A 784 24.36 40.09 -15.66
CA PHE A 784 24.13 39.15 -14.56
C PHE A 784 25.19 39.31 -13.45
N PRO A 785 24.82 39.33 -12.16
CA PRO A 785 25.78 39.42 -11.05
C PRO A 785 26.50 38.10 -10.74
N SER A 786 26.08 36.96 -11.31
CA SER A 786 26.73 35.65 -11.11
C SER A 786 26.26 34.60 -12.11
N LEU A 787 27.05 33.52 -12.29
CA LEU A 787 26.63 32.33 -13.03
C LEU A 787 25.32 31.72 -12.49
N ARG A 788 25.06 31.81 -11.18
CA ARG A 788 23.83 31.32 -10.53
C ARG A 788 22.60 32.06 -11.05
N SER A 789 22.67 33.38 -11.17
CA SER A 789 21.59 34.20 -11.72
C SER A 789 21.43 34.05 -13.24
N ALA A 790 22.53 34.00 -14.00
CA ALA A 790 22.50 33.71 -15.43
C ALA A 790 21.85 32.34 -15.73
N ARG A 791 22.25 31.29 -15.00
CA ARG A 791 21.62 29.96 -15.03
C ARG A 791 20.12 30.02 -14.74
N LEU A 792 19.72 30.75 -13.72
CA LEU A 792 18.33 30.80 -13.27
C LEU A 792 17.42 31.45 -14.32
N ALA A 793 17.90 32.52 -14.97
CA ALA A 793 17.23 33.13 -16.12
C ALA A 793 17.19 32.20 -17.35
N MET A 794 18.26 31.45 -17.62
CA MET A 794 18.29 30.48 -18.74
C MET A 794 17.29 29.33 -18.54
N VAL A 795 17.19 28.81 -17.32
CA VAL A 795 16.22 27.76 -16.95
C VAL A 795 14.78 28.25 -17.14
N ALA A 796 14.48 29.49 -16.70
CA ALA A 796 13.17 30.10 -16.92
C ALA A 796 12.85 30.31 -18.41
N LEU A 797 13.82 30.79 -19.21
CA LEU A 797 13.66 30.95 -20.66
C LEU A 797 13.44 29.62 -21.37
N ALA A 798 14.18 28.57 -21.01
CA ALA A 798 14.00 27.24 -21.57
C ALA A 798 12.60 26.68 -21.24
N ALA A 799 12.13 26.85 -20.00
CA ALA A 799 10.77 26.45 -19.60
C ALA A 799 9.68 27.23 -20.37
N GLU A 800 9.81 28.55 -20.53
CA GLU A 800 8.85 29.34 -21.31
C GLU A 800 8.84 28.92 -22.79
N GLY A 801 10.02 28.63 -23.35
CA GLY A 801 10.17 28.10 -24.71
C GLY A 801 9.52 26.73 -24.91
N MET A 802 9.68 25.80 -23.97
CA MET A 802 9.06 24.47 -24.01
C MET A 802 7.53 24.53 -23.85
N ILE A 803 7.01 25.43 -23.01
CA ILE A 803 5.55 25.69 -22.91
C ILE A 803 5.03 26.26 -24.22
N PHE A 804 5.75 27.20 -24.83
CA PHE A 804 5.38 27.79 -26.12
C PHE A 804 5.38 26.73 -27.24
N GLN A 805 6.45 25.94 -27.39
CA GLN A 805 6.54 24.83 -28.34
C GLN A 805 5.28 23.93 -28.27
N ARG A 806 4.93 23.43 -27.08
CA ARG A 806 3.77 22.55 -26.92
C ARG A 806 2.42 23.22 -27.18
N THR A 807 2.33 24.53 -26.96
CA THR A 807 1.13 25.30 -27.30
C THR A 807 0.93 25.36 -28.81
N VAL A 808 2.03 25.46 -29.58
CA VAL A 808 1.99 25.41 -31.05
C VAL A 808 1.76 23.98 -31.55
N GLU A 809 2.45 22.96 -30.99
CA GLU A 809 2.24 21.55 -31.34
C GLU A 809 0.77 21.12 -31.12
N GLY A 810 0.17 21.49 -30.00
CA GLY A 810 -1.25 21.22 -29.71
C GLY A 810 -2.22 21.90 -30.67
N TYR A 811 -1.91 23.13 -31.11
CA TYR A 811 -2.69 23.86 -32.11
C TYR A 811 -2.57 23.25 -33.51
N LEU A 812 -1.37 22.84 -33.92
CA LEU A 812 -1.14 22.14 -35.19
C LEU A 812 -1.81 20.76 -35.19
N ALA A 813 -1.84 20.07 -34.05
CA ALA A 813 -2.55 18.80 -33.90
C ALA A 813 -4.09 18.96 -33.96
N SER A 814 -4.66 20.06 -33.46
CA SER A 814 -6.11 20.30 -33.55
C SER A 814 -6.58 20.80 -34.91
N ASN A 815 -5.73 21.54 -35.64
CA ASN A 815 -6.11 22.23 -36.87
C ASN A 815 -5.50 21.61 -38.15
N GLY A 816 -4.63 20.60 -38.00
CA GLY A 816 -3.91 19.94 -39.08
C GLY A 816 -2.61 20.64 -39.48
N HIS A 817 -1.66 19.86 -40.00
CA HIS A 817 -0.32 20.30 -40.45
C HIS A 817 -0.33 21.11 -41.76
N GLY A 818 -1.20 22.12 -41.84
CA GLY A 818 -1.34 23.04 -42.97
C GLY A 818 -2.16 24.30 -42.64
N GLY A 819 -2.64 24.46 -41.40
CA GLY A 819 -3.36 25.65 -40.98
C GLY A 819 -2.45 26.89 -40.87
N PRO A 820 -2.95 28.11 -41.16
CA PRO A 820 -2.17 29.34 -41.03
C PRO A 820 -1.88 29.66 -39.56
N ILE A 821 -0.62 29.98 -39.27
CA ILE A 821 -0.13 30.25 -37.91
C ILE A 821 -0.68 31.61 -37.42
N PRO A 822 -1.37 31.68 -36.25
CA PRO A 822 -1.85 32.94 -35.70
C PRO A 822 -0.71 33.95 -35.44
N PRO A 823 -0.90 35.26 -35.72
CA PRO A 823 0.14 36.26 -35.51
C PRO A 823 0.57 36.37 -34.04
N ALA A 824 -0.33 36.06 -33.10
CA ALA A 824 0.00 35.99 -31.67
C ALA A 824 1.12 34.99 -31.34
N PHE A 825 1.25 33.89 -32.09
CA PHE A 825 2.36 32.95 -31.92
C PHE A 825 3.67 33.52 -32.47
N LYS A 826 3.67 34.18 -33.64
CA LYS A 826 4.89 34.84 -34.16
C LYS A 826 5.38 35.95 -33.23
N ASN A 827 4.48 36.81 -32.74
CA ASN A 827 4.84 37.83 -31.76
C ASN A 827 5.43 37.24 -30.46
N LYS A 828 4.93 36.08 -30.00
CA LYS A 828 5.46 35.41 -28.79
C LYS A 828 6.76 34.65 -29.05
N GLN A 829 6.96 34.15 -30.26
CA GLN A 829 8.21 33.57 -30.73
C GLN A 829 9.33 34.62 -30.74
N GLU A 830 9.05 35.80 -31.31
CA GLU A 830 9.98 36.93 -31.35
C GLU A 830 10.34 37.45 -29.95
N ASP A 831 9.38 37.56 -29.02
CA ASP A 831 9.64 37.88 -27.60
C ASP A 831 10.68 36.93 -26.97
N ILE A 832 10.48 35.62 -27.11
CA ILE A 832 11.36 34.62 -26.50
C ILE A 832 12.75 34.63 -27.17
N GLN A 833 12.81 34.76 -28.51
CA GLN A 833 14.07 34.84 -29.26
C GLN A 833 14.88 36.10 -28.91
N ASN A 834 14.24 37.27 -28.82
CA ASN A 834 14.91 38.51 -28.41
C ASN A 834 15.49 38.38 -27.00
N ARG A 835 14.71 37.85 -26.06
CA ARG A 835 15.14 37.62 -24.67
C ARG A 835 16.24 36.55 -24.53
N LEU A 836 16.29 35.55 -25.42
CA LEU A 836 17.42 34.61 -25.54
C LEU A 836 18.68 35.30 -26.08
N ALA A 837 18.55 36.26 -27.01
CA ALA A 837 19.69 37.04 -27.51
C ALA A 837 20.21 38.05 -26.46
N GLU A 838 19.32 38.68 -25.70
CA GLU A 838 19.67 39.53 -24.54
C GLU A 838 20.39 38.73 -23.46
N TRP A 839 19.86 37.55 -23.11
CA TRP A 839 20.50 36.63 -22.17
C TRP A 839 21.93 36.29 -22.62
N HIS A 840 22.13 35.98 -23.91
CA HIS A 840 23.46 35.65 -24.44
C HIS A 840 24.44 36.82 -24.32
N ARG A 841 24.02 38.05 -24.63
CA ARG A 841 24.86 39.26 -24.44
C ARG A 841 25.22 39.47 -22.98
N ALA A 842 24.24 39.40 -22.07
CA ALA A 842 24.46 39.58 -20.64
C ALA A 842 25.33 38.46 -20.02
N TYR A 843 25.25 37.24 -20.57
CA TYR A 843 26.10 36.11 -20.23
C TYR A 843 27.55 36.28 -20.73
N THR A 844 27.74 36.64 -22.00
CA THR A 844 29.08 36.90 -22.56
C THR A 844 29.79 38.01 -21.81
N ASN A 845 29.10 39.12 -21.53
CA ASN A 845 29.62 40.21 -20.70
C ASN A 845 30.06 39.75 -19.29
N LEU A 846 29.38 38.78 -18.69
CA LEU A 846 29.76 38.20 -17.39
C LEU A 846 31.02 37.32 -17.51
N VAL A 847 31.13 36.52 -18.57
CA VAL A 847 32.31 35.66 -18.81
C VAL A 847 33.54 36.52 -19.10
N ASP A 848 33.44 37.48 -20.01
CA ASP A 848 34.55 38.34 -20.45
C ASP A 848 35.07 39.29 -19.35
N SER A 849 34.25 39.60 -18.35
CA SER A 849 34.62 40.45 -17.20
C SER A 849 35.06 39.66 -15.96
N SER A 850 35.04 38.32 -16.02
CA SER A 850 35.43 37.44 -14.92
C SER A 850 36.81 36.82 -15.13
N ASP A 851 37.50 36.50 -14.04
CA ASP A 851 38.78 35.79 -14.07
C ASP A 851 38.59 34.35 -14.59
N PRO A 852 39.25 33.94 -15.69
CA PRO A 852 39.14 32.58 -16.25
C PRO A 852 39.50 31.46 -15.26
N SER A 853 40.30 31.74 -14.23
CA SER A 853 40.65 30.76 -13.19
C SER A 853 39.55 30.52 -12.15
N GLN A 854 38.54 31.40 -12.10
CA GLN A 854 37.43 31.36 -11.14
C GLN A 854 36.11 30.86 -11.76
N LEU A 855 36.06 30.73 -13.10
CA LEU A 855 34.91 30.24 -13.86
C LEU A 855 34.97 28.71 -14.03
N PRO A 856 33.98 27.92 -13.52
CA PRO A 856 33.94 26.48 -13.79
C PRO A 856 33.60 26.21 -15.25
N SER A 857 34.58 25.74 -16.03
CA SER A 857 34.44 25.44 -17.47
C SER A 857 33.27 24.49 -17.79
N SER A 858 33.05 23.47 -16.95
CA SER A 858 31.91 22.55 -17.08
C SER A 858 30.56 23.26 -17.02
N VAL A 859 30.44 24.33 -16.22
CA VAL A 859 29.19 25.10 -16.04
C VAL A 859 28.97 26.09 -17.17
N THR A 860 30.02 26.78 -17.62
CA THR A 860 29.92 27.75 -18.71
C THR A 860 29.52 27.08 -20.02
N SER A 861 30.20 25.99 -20.39
CA SER A 861 29.86 25.19 -21.55
C SER A 861 28.44 24.60 -21.50
N LEU A 862 27.99 24.12 -20.34
CA LEU A 862 26.63 23.60 -20.18
C LEU A 862 25.56 24.66 -20.45
N LEU A 863 25.75 25.89 -19.96
CA LEU A 863 24.81 26.99 -20.19
C LEU A 863 24.74 27.41 -21.67
N LEU A 864 25.87 27.42 -22.38
CA LEU A 864 25.90 27.65 -23.83
C LEU A 864 25.17 26.54 -24.61
N SER A 865 25.32 25.28 -24.21
CA SER A 865 24.58 24.15 -24.79
C SER A 865 23.06 24.26 -24.59
N PHE A 866 22.59 24.73 -23.42
CA PHE A 866 21.17 25.00 -23.19
C PHE A 866 20.65 26.23 -23.94
N HIS A 867 21.44 27.29 -24.03
CA HIS A 867 21.09 28.47 -24.82
C HIS A 867 20.89 28.12 -26.30
N ALA A 868 21.85 27.41 -26.89
CA ALA A 868 21.77 26.94 -28.27
C ALA A 868 20.53 26.04 -28.51
N ALA A 869 20.28 25.07 -27.62
CA ALA A 869 19.12 24.18 -27.73
C ALA A 869 17.78 24.94 -27.60
N ALA A 870 17.65 25.86 -26.65
CA ALA A 870 16.45 26.67 -26.48
C ALA A 870 16.21 27.61 -27.67
N SER A 871 17.28 28.20 -28.24
CA SER A 871 17.21 29.00 -29.46
C SER A 871 16.76 28.18 -30.67
N ILE A 872 17.29 26.96 -30.87
CA ILE A 872 16.84 26.05 -31.93
C ILE A 872 15.35 25.71 -31.77
N VAL A 873 14.96 25.23 -30.58
CA VAL A 873 13.59 24.75 -30.30
C VAL A 873 12.57 25.87 -30.53
N THR A 874 12.83 27.07 -30.00
CA THR A 874 11.88 28.18 -30.11
C THR A 874 11.92 28.89 -31.46
N ALA A 875 12.98 28.74 -32.25
CA ALA A 875 13.02 29.25 -33.62
C ALA A 875 12.23 28.35 -34.60
N VAL A 876 12.27 27.03 -34.41
CA VAL A 876 11.71 26.07 -35.38
C VAL A 876 10.31 25.58 -35.00
N CYS A 877 9.84 25.76 -33.75
CA CYS A 877 8.55 25.20 -33.30
C CYS A 877 7.29 25.72 -34.02
N THR A 878 7.39 26.78 -34.84
CA THR A 878 6.29 27.27 -35.69
C THR A 878 6.37 26.78 -37.13
N GLU A 879 7.48 26.21 -37.57
CA GLU A 879 7.69 25.75 -38.94
C GLU A 879 7.17 24.32 -39.14
N GLN A 880 6.79 23.98 -40.37
CA GLN A 880 6.19 22.68 -40.74
C GLN A 880 7.18 21.69 -41.37
N LEU A 881 8.37 22.16 -41.77
CA LEU A 881 9.41 21.36 -42.42
C LEU A 881 10.65 21.25 -41.52
N GLU A 882 11.23 20.07 -41.45
CA GLU A 882 12.46 19.79 -40.71
C GLU A 882 13.68 20.48 -41.36
N THR A 883 13.60 20.87 -42.63
CA THR A 883 14.60 21.73 -43.30
C THR A 883 14.86 23.05 -42.55
N ALA A 884 13.91 23.54 -41.76
CA ALA A 884 14.09 24.74 -40.95
C ALA A 884 15.22 24.60 -39.91
N TYR A 885 15.57 23.37 -39.50
CA TYR A 885 16.70 23.10 -38.61
C TYR A 885 18.07 23.39 -39.27
N ASP A 886 18.18 23.41 -40.60
CA ASP A 886 19.47 23.63 -41.29
C ASP A 886 20.01 25.05 -41.12
N ALA A 887 19.13 26.04 -40.91
CA ALA A 887 19.51 27.41 -40.57
C ALA A 887 20.28 27.51 -39.24
N TYR A 888 20.19 26.48 -38.38
CA TYR A 888 20.77 26.44 -37.04
C TYR A 888 21.91 25.41 -36.89
N MET A 889 22.53 25.00 -38.00
CA MET A 889 23.73 24.14 -38.00
C MET A 889 24.90 24.66 -37.11
N PRO A 890 25.19 25.98 -37.02
CA PRO A 890 26.20 26.48 -36.07
C PRO A 890 25.84 26.20 -34.61
N GLN A 891 24.56 26.29 -34.24
CA GLN A 891 24.07 26.03 -32.90
C GLN A 891 24.10 24.53 -32.57
N PHE A 892 23.84 23.64 -33.53
CA PHE A 892 24.06 22.19 -33.36
C PHE A 892 25.54 21.84 -33.13
N ARG A 893 26.47 22.51 -33.84
CA ARG A 893 27.92 22.38 -33.57
C ARG A 893 28.28 22.84 -32.17
N LEU A 894 27.81 24.03 -31.77
CA LEU A 894 28.05 24.56 -30.44
C LEU A 894 27.52 23.62 -29.33
N ILE A 895 26.35 22.99 -29.52
CA ILE A 895 25.86 21.96 -28.59
C ILE A 895 26.86 20.81 -28.48
N VAL A 896 27.34 20.25 -29.59
CA VAL A 896 28.26 19.10 -29.59
C VAL A 896 29.61 19.46 -28.96
N GLU A 897 30.18 20.59 -29.32
CA GLU A 897 31.48 21.08 -28.82
C GLU A 897 31.43 21.38 -27.32
N GLN A 898 30.45 22.19 -26.88
CA GLN A 898 30.32 22.56 -25.47
C GLN A 898 29.88 21.38 -24.60
N SER A 899 29.11 20.43 -25.15
CA SER A 899 28.79 19.19 -24.42
C SER A 899 30.00 18.28 -24.25
N ALA A 900 30.95 18.25 -25.19
CA ALA A 900 32.20 17.51 -25.01
C ALA A 900 33.03 18.11 -23.87
N VAL A 901 33.26 19.43 -23.87
CA VAL A 901 33.97 20.15 -22.80
C VAL A 901 33.29 19.98 -21.44
N HIS A 902 31.96 20.07 -21.39
CA HIS A 902 31.19 19.84 -20.17
C HIS A 902 31.42 18.43 -19.60
N LEU A 903 31.33 17.40 -20.45
CA LEU A 903 31.48 16.00 -20.07
C LEU A 903 32.90 15.64 -19.66
N GLU A 904 33.91 16.14 -20.38
CA GLU A 904 35.33 15.93 -20.01
C GLU A 904 35.63 16.56 -18.64
N ALA A 905 35.06 17.74 -18.36
CA ALA A 905 35.17 18.41 -17.06
C ALA A 905 34.24 17.84 -15.96
N SER A 906 33.30 16.93 -16.28
CA SER A 906 32.42 16.26 -15.29
C SER A 906 32.81 14.81 -14.98
N ALA A 907 33.84 14.27 -15.64
CA ALA A 907 34.38 12.95 -15.36
C ALA A 907 35.10 12.89 -14.00
N GLY A 908 35.03 11.74 -13.32
CA GLY A 908 35.89 11.46 -12.17
C GLY A 908 37.36 11.21 -12.58
N SER A 909 38.23 11.06 -11.58
CA SER A 909 39.66 10.70 -11.75
C SER A 909 39.91 9.55 -12.72
N ASP A 910 38.98 8.60 -12.74
CA ASP A 910 39.07 7.34 -13.47
C ASP A 910 38.53 7.47 -14.92
N GLY A 911 38.28 8.70 -15.40
CA GLY A 911 37.72 9.01 -16.72
C GLY A 911 36.24 8.61 -16.89
N ARG A 912 35.58 8.14 -15.82
CA ARG A 912 34.17 7.69 -15.83
C ARG A 912 33.24 8.84 -15.41
N GLN A 913 32.10 8.94 -16.08
CA GLN A 913 31.02 9.82 -15.62
C GLN A 913 30.39 9.29 -14.33
N PRO A 914 29.83 10.17 -13.48
CA PRO A 914 28.99 9.75 -12.38
C PRO A 914 27.72 9.04 -12.87
N PRO A 915 27.18 8.09 -12.08
CA PRO A 915 25.98 7.34 -12.46
C PRO A 915 24.70 8.19 -12.47
N PHE A 916 24.69 9.27 -11.69
CA PHE A 916 23.56 10.18 -11.55
C PHE A 916 24.05 11.59 -11.24
N THR A 917 23.45 12.59 -11.89
CA THR A 917 23.54 14.01 -11.53
C THR A 917 22.14 14.53 -11.26
N PHE A 918 21.92 15.38 -10.24
CA PHE A 918 20.60 15.98 -9.99
C PHE A 918 20.29 17.16 -10.93
N GLU A 919 21.29 17.60 -11.69
CA GLU A 919 21.19 18.65 -12.70
C GLU A 919 20.82 18.10 -14.09
N MET A 920 20.34 19.00 -14.95
CA MET A 920 19.84 18.70 -16.31
C MET A 920 20.86 18.00 -17.22
N GLY A 921 22.14 18.36 -17.11
CA GLY A 921 23.24 17.82 -17.92
C GLY A 921 23.08 18.01 -19.45
N ALA A 922 24.08 17.57 -20.21
CA ALA A 922 24.08 17.74 -21.67
C ALA A 922 23.09 16.84 -22.45
N GLY A 923 22.48 15.84 -21.80
CA GLY A 923 21.76 14.74 -22.47
C GLY A 923 20.55 15.18 -23.29
N LEU A 924 19.78 16.17 -22.82
CA LEU A 924 18.64 16.73 -23.56
C LEU A 924 19.09 17.45 -24.85
N SER A 925 20.12 18.30 -24.79
CA SER A 925 20.65 19.01 -25.97
C SER A 925 21.30 18.05 -26.97
N LEU A 926 22.01 17.03 -26.49
CA LEU A 926 22.62 15.99 -27.32
C LEU A 926 21.55 15.11 -28.00
N PHE A 927 20.50 14.72 -27.29
CA PHE A 927 19.37 13.99 -27.87
C PHE A 927 18.63 14.81 -28.92
N LEU A 928 18.35 16.10 -28.66
CA LEU A 928 17.80 17.03 -29.64
C LEU A 928 18.66 17.06 -30.92
N THR A 929 19.98 17.17 -30.78
CA THR A 929 20.91 17.17 -31.92
C THR A 929 20.87 15.85 -32.69
N ALA A 930 20.86 14.72 -31.99
CA ALA A 930 20.88 13.38 -32.59
C ALA A 930 19.57 13.02 -33.34
N ILE A 931 18.44 13.66 -33.02
CA ILE A 931 17.16 13.45 -33.74
C ILE A 931 16.79 14.59 -34.70
N LYS A 932 17.18 15.85 -34.45
CA LYS A 932 16.76 17.01 -35.28
C LYS A 932 17.79 17.49 -36.29
N CYS A 933 19.09 17.29 -36.08
CA CYS A 933 20.08 17.68 -37.10
C CYS A 933 19.89 16.86 -38.39
N ARG A 934 20.25 17.41 -39.56
CA ARG A 934 20.26 16.71 -40.87
C ARG A 934 21.66 16.28 -41.34
N ASP A 935 22.72 16.70 -40.66
CA ASP A 935 24.12 16.30 -40.91
C ASP A 935 24.41 14.97 -40.18
N PRO A 936 24.66 13.85 -40.90
CA PRO A 936 24.92 12.55 -40.27
C PRO A 936 26.15 12.54 -39.36
N TRP A 937 27.17 13.39 -39.61
CA TRP A 937 28.36 13.44 -38.76
C TRP A 937 28.04 14.04 -37.38
N LEU A 938 27.32 15.17 -37.35
CA LEU A 938 26.89 15.80 -36.10
C LEU A 938 25.95 14.89 -35.29
N ARG A 939 25.04 14.17 -35.95
CA ARG A 939 24.17 13.19 -35.28
C ARG A 939 24.94 12.05 -34.64
N ARG A 940 25.88 11.43 -35.37
CA ARG A 940 26.72 10.32 -34.86
C ARG A 940 27.59 10.80 -33.69
N ARG A 941 28.19 11.99 -33.79
CA ARG A 941 28.97 12.58 -32.70
C ARG A 941 28.11 12.95 -31.48
N ALA A 942 26.90 13.46 -31.68
CA ALA A 942 25.96 13.70 -30.59
C ALA A 942 25.53 12.41 -29.89
N LEU A 943 25.30 11.33 -30.66
CA LEU A 943 24.99 9.99 -30.13
C LEU A 943 26.16 9.39 -29.33
N GLU A 944 27.41 9.56 -29.77
CA GLU A 944 28.61 9.18 -29.00
C GLU A 944 28.65 9.89 -27.63
N LEU A 945 28.47 11.21 -27.62
CA LEU A 945 28.49 12.01 -26.39
C LEU A 945 27.29 11.66 -25.49
N LEU A 946 26.11 11.40 -26.05
CA LEU A 946 24.92 10.98 -25.31
C LEU A 946 25.10 9.61 -24.64
N ARG A 947 25.79 8.67 -25.29
CA ARG A 947 26.19 7.37 -24.70
C ARG A 947 27.29 7.51 -23.64
N LYS A 948 28.16 8.53 -23.76
CA LYS A 948 29.20 8.84 -22.76
C LYS A 948 28.68 9.60 -21.54
N ALA A 949 27.59 10.35 -21.67
CA ALA A 949 27.04 11.20 -20.62
C ALA A 949 26.60 10.41 -19.36
N PRO A 950 26.51 11.06 -18.17
CA PRO A 950 25.91 10.48 -16.98
C PRO A 950 24.59 9.74 -17.31
N PRO A 951 24.44 8.45 -16.93
CA PRO A 951 23.30 7.63 -17.35
C PRO A 951 21.92 8.20 -16.99
N VAL A 952 21.84 8.94 -15.88
CA VAL A 952 20.63 9.59 -15.39
C VAL A 952 20.96 11.05 -15.01
N GLN A 953 20.22 12.00 -15.59
CA GLN A 953 20.43 13.44 -15.43
C GLN A 953 19.12 14.08 -14.98
N ALA A 954 19.03 14.36 -13.68
CA ALA A 954 17.78 14.55 -12.98
C ALA A 954 16.77 13.45 -13.39
N LEU A 955 15.59 13.82 -13.90
CA LEU A 955 14.56 12.88 -14.31
C LEU A 955 14.77 12.30 -15.73
N TRP A 956 15.76 12.78 -16.50
CA TRP A 956 16.11 12.27 -17.83
C TRP A 956 17.04 11.05 -17.74
N LYS A 957 16.96 10.14 -18.73
CA LYS A 957 17.85 8.97 -18.85
C LYS A 957 18.55 8.96 -20.21
N CYS A 958 19.87 8.97 -20.21
CA CYS A 958 20.67 9.03 -21.45
C CYS A 958 20.66 7.72 -22.26
N PRO A 959 20.81 6.51 -21.68
CA PRO A 959 20.85 5.27 -22.46
C PRO A 959 19.58 4.98 -23.28
N PRO A 960 18.35 5.12 -22.73
CA PRO A 960 17.13 4.94 -23.53
C PRO A 960 16.97 6.01 -24.62
N GLY A 961 17.42 7.24 -24.36
CA GLY A 961 17.46 8.30 -25.37
C GLY A 961 18.45 8.02 -26.50
N ALA A 962 19.62 7.45 -26.19
CA ALA A 962 20.61 7.03 -27.18
C ALA A 962 20.09 5.90 -28.08
N ILE A 963 19.45 4.88 -27.49
CA ILE A 963 18.84 3.77 -28.25
C ILE A 963 17.73 4.30 -29.17
N LEU A 964 16.89 5.21 -28.68
CA LEU A 964 15.84 5.85 -29.49
C LEU A 964 16.41 6.69 -30.63
N ALA A 965 17.44 7.51 -30.37
CA ALA A 965 18.10 8.31 -31.40
C ALA A 965 18.81 7.44 -32.46
N GLU A 966 19.42 6.33 -32.05
CA GLU A 966 19.99 5.33 -32.97
C GLU A 966 18.92 4.67 -33.85
N ALA A 967 17.75 4.35 -33.30
CA ALA A 967 16.63 3.83 -34.07
C ALA A 967 16.13 4.85 -35.11
N PHE A 968 16.03 6.13 -34.74
CA PHE A 968 15.72 7.22 -35.68
C PHE A 968 16.74 7.29 -36.81
N MET A 969 18.03 7.32 -36.48
CA MET A 969 19.09 7.41 -37.49
C MET A 969 19.08 6.22 -38.44
N LYS A 970 18.94 4.98 -37.94
CA LYS A 970 18.82 3.78 -38.79
C LYS A 970 17.61 3.85 -39.72
N LEU A 971 16.48 4.41 -39.28
CA LEU A 971 15.27 4.54 -40.09
C LEU A 971 15.37 5.67 -41.13
N GLU A 972 15.91 6.83 -40.77
CA GLU A 972 16.04 7.98 -41.69
C GLU A 972 17.20 7.79 -42.69
N GLU A 973 18.26 7.07 -42.31
CA GLU A 973 19.42 6.78 -43.18
C GLU A 973 19.26 5.47 -43.98
N SER A 974 18.20 4.66 -43.72
CA SER A 974 17.94 3.39 -44.43
C SER A 974 17.69 3.59 -45.93
N GLY A 975 18.74 3.36 -46.72
CA GLY A 975 18.78 3.59 -48.17
C GLY A 975 20.06 4.29 -48.66
N TYR A 976 20.82 4.92 -47.76
CA TYR A 976 22.08 5.63 -48.07
C TYR A 976 23.37 4.90 -47.65
N GLU A 977 23.27 3.69 -47.07
CA GLU A 977 24.38 3.02 -46.38
C GLU A 977 25.58 2.64 -47.26
N SER A 978 25.42 2.56 -48.59
CA SER A 978 26.43 2.01 -49.51
C SER A 978 27.69 2.86 -49.73
N THR A 979 27.74 4.12 -49.29
CA THR A 979 28.87 5.03 -49.62
C THR A 979 29.44 5.82 -48.45
N MET A 980 28.93 5.64 -47.21
CA MET A 980 29.35 6.46 -46.06
C MET A 980 30.06 5.70 -44.93
N TYR A 981 30.10 4.36 -44.97
CA TYR A 981 30.65 3.54 -43.89
C TYR A 981 32.19 3.49 -43.85
N ASP A 982 32.87 3.45 -45.00
CA ASP A 982 34.33 3.31 -45.06
C ASP A 982 35.08 4.58 -44.59
N ASP A 983 34.68 5.76 -45.08
CA ASP A 983 35.51 6.97 -45.00
C ASP A 983 35.50 7.67 -43.63
N LEU A 984 34.54 7.31 -42.75
CA LEU A 984 34.39 7.88 -41.40
C LEU A 984 35.21 7.16 -40.32
N THR A 985 35.90 6.06 -40.65
CA THR A 985 36.80 5.36 -39.70
C THR A 985 38.19 6.01 -39.62
N ARG A 986 38.51 6.97 -40.51
CA ARG A 986 39.77 7.71 -40.51
C ARG A 986 39.71 8.91 -39.57
N PRO A 987 40.65 9.07 -38.62
CA PRO A 987 40.73 10.28 -37.82
C PRO A 987 41.11 11.47 -38.71
N ARG A 988 40.36 12.58 -38.60
CA ARG A 988 40.72 13.86 -39.21
C ARG A 988 41.83 14.48 -38.37
N THR A 989 43.08 14.41 -38.83
CA THR A 989 44.21 15.09 -38.19
C THR A 989 44.15 16.58 -38.47
N ASP A 990 44.28 17.42 -37.44
CA ASP A 990 44.33 18.87 -37.57
C ASP A 990 45.58 19.32 -38.35
N PRO A 991 45.45 20.25 -39.32
CA PRO A 991 46.57 20.69 -40.16
C PRO A 991 47.38 21.81 -39.49
N GLU A 992 48.18 21.47 -38.48
CA GLU A 992 49.32 22.31 -38.12
C GLU A 992 50.46 22.13 -39.13
N GLY A 993 50.71 23.17 -39.94
CA GLY A 993 52.00 23.35 -40.61
C GLY A 993 52.04 23.18 -42.14
N GLN A 994 52.18 24.33 -42.80
CA GLN A 994 52.93 24.55 -44.05
C GLN A 994 52.32 24.22 -45.42
N ASN A 995 52.74 25.08 -46.36
CA ASN A 995 52.69 25.01 -47.82
C ASN A 995 51.33 25.15 -48.52
N ALA A 996 51.24 26.22 -49.31
CA ALA A 996 50.09 26.54 -50.16
C ALA A 996 50.21 25.89 -51.54
N GLY A 997 49.07 25.57 -52.16
CA GLY A 997 48.98 25.26 -53.59
C GLY A 997 48.48 23.87 -53.96
N SER A 998 47.20 23.58 -53.71
CA SER A 998 46.37 22.81 -54.65
C SER A 998 44.87 23.02 -54.38
N GLU A 999 44.02 22.44 -55.22
CA GLU A 999 42.60 22.76 -55.40
C GLU A 999 41.68 22.39 -54.23
N LYS A 1000 40.59 23.17 -54.05
CA LYS A 1000 39.57 22.93 -53.03
C LYS A 1000 38.60 21.81 -53.46
N SER A 1001 38.80 20.59 -52.98
CA SER A 1001 37.85 19.47 -53.18
C SER A 1001 36.91 19.26 -51.97
N THR A 1002 36.12 20.27 -51.60
CA THR A 1002 35.05 20.11 -50.60
C THR A 1002 33.82 19.48 -51.23
N LEU A 1003 33.78 18.14 -51.31
CA LEU A 1003 32.55 17.39 -51.56
C LEU A 1003 31.54 17.71 -50.44
N PRO A 1004 30.31 18.15 -50.76
CA PRO A 1004 29.31 18.43 -49.74
C PRO A 1004 28.77 17.10 -49.17
N THR A 1005 28.82 16.94 -47.84
CA THR A 1005 28.10 15.87 -47.15
C THR A 1005 26.62 15.98 -47.49
N ALA A 1006 26.03 14.96 -48.11
CA ALA A 1006 24.61 14.95 -48.41
C ALA A 1006 23.80 14.97 -47.11
N LEU A 1007 22.99 16.02 -46.93
CA LEU A 1007 22.03 16.11 -45.82
C LEU A 1007 20.92 15.07 -46.01
N ILE A 1008 20.44 14.51 -44.90
CA ILE A 1008 19.34 13.53 -44.87
C ILE A 1008 18.09 14.14 -45.55
N PRO A 1009 17.50 13.53 -46.60
CA PRO A 1009 16.35 14.09 -47.33
C PRO A 1009 15.18 14.44 -46.41
N GLU A 1010 14.46 15.52 -46.72
CA GLU A 1010 13.32 15.98 -45.92
C GLU A 1010 12.23 14.91 -45.85
N GLU A 1011 11.99 14.24 -46.97
CA GLU A 1011 10.96 13.24 -47.14
C GLU A 1011 11.21 11.99 -46.28
N SER A 1012 12.48 11.68 -45.99
CA SER A 1012 12.89 10.53 -45.18
C SER A 1012 12.66 10.72 -43.67
N ARG A 1013 12.34 11.95 -43.22
CA ARG A 1013 12.27 12.33 -41.82
C ARG A 1013 11.11 11.67 -41.07
N ILE A 1014 11.31 11.47 -39.77
CA ILE A 1014 10.33 10.90 -38.85
C ILE A 1014 9.46 11.99 -38.23
N HIS A 1015 8.15 11.87 -38.43
CA HIS A 1015 7.12 12.72 -37.86
C HIS A 1015 6.16 11.88 -36.98
N GLY A 1016 5.36 12.55 -36.15
CA GLY A 1016 4.20 11.94 -35.46
C GLY A 1016 4.49 10.69 -34.62
N TYR A 1017 5.66 10.61 -33.96
CA TYR A 1017 6.12 9.39 -33.30
C TYR A 1017 5.57 9.20 -31.88
N CYS A 1018 5.42 7.94 -31.46
CA CYS A 1018 5.25 7.57 -30.05
C CYS A 1018 5.94 6.24 -29.72
N VAL A 1019 6.36 6.11 -28.46
CA VAL A 1019 7.05 4.92 -27.91
C VAL A 1019 6.14 4.27 -26.87
N PHE A 1020 5.82 2.99 -27.04
CA PHE A 1020 4.80 2.32 -26.23
C PHE A 1020 5.10 0.82 -25.98
N ARG A 1021 4.38 0.23 -25.03
CA ARG A 1021 4.37 -1.20 -24.71
C ARG A 1021 2.95 -1.75 -24.96
N PRO A 1022 2.76 -2.78 -25.81
CA PRO A 1022 1.42 -3.33 -26.11
C PRO A 1022 0.64 -3.81 -24.88
N ARG A 1023 1.33 -4.10 -23.78
CA ARG A 1023 0.79 -4.51 -22.48
C ARG A 1023 0.24 -3.36 -21.63
N ASP A 1024 0.83 -2.17 -21.73
CA ASP A 1024 0.47 -1.00 -20.91
C ASP A 1024 -0.59 -0.13 -21.58
N ASP A 1025 -0.58 -0.07 -22.92
CA ASP A 1025 -1.64 0.50 -23.75
C ASP A 1025 -1.98 -0.48 -24.88
N PRO A 1026 -3.16 -1.14 -24.84
CA PRO A 1026 -3.60 -2.10 -25.86
C PRO A 1026 -4.07 -1.37 -27.13
N GLY A 1027 -3.10 -0.78 -27.83
CA GLY A 1027 -3.27 -0.08 -29.10
C GLY A 1027 -3.47 -1.02 -30.31
N PRO A 1028 -3.12 -0.59 -31.53
CA PRO A 1028 -3.51 -1.26 -32.78
C PRO A 1028 -2.75 -2.55 -33.13
N LEU A 1029 -2.07 -3.19 -32.17
CA LEU A 1029 -1.33 -4.44 -32.36
C LEU A 1029 -2.10 -5.61 -31.74
N GLY A 1030 -2.49 -6.59 -32.55
CA GLY A 1030 -2.94 -7.90 -32.03
C GLY A 1030 -1.75 -8.82 -31.71
N ASP A 1031 -2.00 -9.89 -30.95
CA ASP A 1031 -0.98 -10.93 -30.67
C ASP A 1031 -0.37 -11.51 -31.97
N LEU A 1032 -1.19 -11.61 -33.02
CA LEU A 1032 -0.78 -12.02 -34.37
C LEU A 1032 0.26 -11.07 -34.99
N ASP A 1033 0.18 -9.76 -34.75
CA ASP A 1033 1.17 -8.81 -35.27
C ASP A 1033 2.47 -8.88 -34.48
N ILE A 1034 2.39 -8.94 -33.14
CA ILE A 1034 3.56 -9.13 -32.26
C ILE A 1034 4.33 -10.40 -32.65
N SER A 1035 3.62 -11.46 -33.04
CA SER A 1035 4.24 -12.72 -33.48
C SER A 1035 5.12 -12.58 -34.74
N LYS A 1036 4.87 -11.60 -35.61
CA LYS A 1036 5.65 -11.38 -36.87
C LYS A 1036 7.12 -11.06 -36.61
N TRP A 1037 7.42 -10.40 -35.48
CA TRP A 1037 8.79 -10.06 -35.08
C TRP A 1037 9.43 -11.11 -34.15
N ASN A 1038 8.68 -12.16 -33.76
CA ASN A 1038 9.09 -13.18 -32.79
C ASN A 1038 9.59 -12.59 -31.45
N ARG A 1039 8.95 -11.51 -30.98
CA ARG A 1039 9.31 -10.77 -29.75
C ARG A 1039 8.25 -10.90 -28.66
N SER A 1040 8.61 -10.53 -27.43
CA SER A 1040 7.70 -10.62 -26.28
C SER A 1040 6.71 -9.44 -26.22
N PRO A 1041 5.53 -9.61 -25.59
CA PRO A 1041 4.58 -8.51 -25.34
C PRO A 1041 5.10 -7.43 -24.38
N ASP A 1042 6.19 -7.70 -23.66
CA ASP A 1042 6.87 -6.74 -22.77
C ASP A 1042 7.94 -5.90 -23.49
N GLN A 1043 8.27 -6.19 -24.76
CA GLN A 1043 9.17 -5.38 -25.58
C GLN A 1043 8.51 -4.05 -26.00
N ILE A 1044 9.35 -3.05 -26.25
CA ILE A 1044 8.95 -1.67 -26.56
C ILE A 1044 8.95 -1.46 -28.08
N TYR A 1045 7.97 -0.70 -28.57
CA TYR A 1045 7.79 -0.41 -29.99
C TYR A 1045 7.77 1.10 -30.25
N LEU A 1046 8.36 1.50 -31.37
CA LEU A 1046 8.24 2.84 -31.95
C LEU A 1046 7.17 2.81 -33.03
N LYS A 1047 6.10 3.58 -32.88
CA LYS A 1047 5.13 3.91 -33.94
C LYS A 1047 5.47 5.30 -34.47
N PHE A 1048 5.42 5.49 -35.79
CA PHE A 1048 5.80 6.76 -36.43
C PHE A 1048 5.22 6.89 -37.84
N SER A 1049 5.32 8.10 -38.42
CA SER A 1049 5.16 8.30 -39.86
C SER A 1049 6.46 8.84 -40.48
N ARG A 1050 6.72 8.47 -41.73
CA ARG A 1050 7.78 9.00 -42.61
C ARG A 1050 7.33 8.83 -44.05
N ASN A 1051 8.04 9.40 -45.02
CA ASN A 1051 7.93 8.88 -46.39
C ASN A 1051 9.00 7.82 -46.64
N ARG A 1052 8.67 6.82 -47.46
CA ARG A 1052 9.59 5.80 -47.96
C ARG A 1052 9.60 5.86 -49.49
N VAL A 1053 10.76 5.68 -50.09
CA VAL A 1053 10.86 5.49 -51.55
C VAL A 1053 10.34 4.10 -51.91
N ASP A 1054 9.35 4.03 -52.80
CA ASP A 1054 8.95 2.78 -53.44
C ASP A 1054 10.02 2.36 -54.46
N GLU A 1055 10.63 1.19 -54.24
CA GLU A 1055 11.72 0.62 -55.04
C GLU A 1055 11.36 0.45 -56.53
N LYS A 1056 10.06 0.34 -56.88
CA LYS A 1056 9.59 0.15 -58.26
C LYS A 1056 9.29 1.46 -58.99
N THR A 1057 8.71 2.46 -58.31
CA THR A 1057 8.35 3.74 -58.94
C THR A 1057 9.34 4.86 -58.68
N ARG A 1058 10.25 4.69 -57.71
CA ARG A 1058 11.14 5.75 -57.17
C ARG A 1058 10.39 6.98 -56.65
N THR A 1059 9.12 6.85 -56.30
CA THR A 1059 8.33 7.91 -55.67
C THR A 1059 8.36 7.80 -54.15
N TRP A 1060 8.33 8.94 -53.46
CA TRP A 1060 8.10 8.99 -52.02
C TRP A 1060 6.63 8.76 -51.70
N GLN A 1061 6.34 7.82 -50.79
CA GLN A 1061 5.00 7.51 -50.31
C GLN A 1061 4.98 7.54 -48.79
N MET A 1062 3.96 8.17 -48.19
CA MET A 1062 3.84 8.26 -46.74
C MET A 1062 3.45 6.91 -46.12
N VAL A 1063 4.28 6.41 -45.22
CA VAL A 1063 4.09 5.13 -44.51
C VAL A 1063 3.94 5.39 -43.02
N HIS A 1064 3.00 4.68 -42.40
CA HIS A 1064 2.81 4.66 -40.94
C HIS A 1064 3.32 3.31 -40.41
N ASP A 1065 4.60 3.29 -40.03
CA ASP A 1065 5.33 2.09 -39.60
C ASP A 1065 5.22 1.88 -38.08
N ILE A 1066 5.35 0.62 -37.65
CA ILE A 1066 5.63 0.25 -36.24
C ILE A 1066 6.81 -0.72 -36.24
N VAL A 1067 7.83 -0.43 -35.43
CA VAL A 1067 9.09 -1.19 -35.39
C VAL A 1067 9.47 -1.47 -33.93
N PRO A 1068 9.88 -2.71 -33.57
CA PRO A 1068 10.39 -3.00 -32.22
C PRO A 1068 11.71 -2.27 -31.96
N ILE A 1069 11.87 -1.70 -30.77
CA ILE A 1069 13.14 -1.16 -30.30
C ILE A 1069 13.90 -2.29 -29.59
N ASP A 1070 15.11 -2.61 -30.07
CA ASP A 1070 16.03 -3.54 -29.41
C ASP A 1070 16.93 -2.81 -28.40
N TYR A 1071 17.25 -3.52 -27.30
CA TYR A 1071 17.99 -3.04 -26.11
C TYR A 1071 19.15 -3.96 -25.79
#